data_AF-A0A812SQ95-F1
#
_entry.id   AF-A0A812SQ95-F1
#
_cell.length_a   1.000
_cell.length_b   1.000
_cell.length_c   1.000
_cell.angle_alpha   90.00
_cell.angle_beta   90.00
_cell.angle_gamma   90.00
#
_symmetry.space_group_name_H-M   'P 1'
#
loop_
_entity.id
_entity.type
_entity.pdbx_description
1 polymer ?
#
loop_
_entity_poly.entity_id
_entity_poly.type
_entity_poly.pdbx_seq_one_letter_code
_entity_poly.pdbx_strand_id
1 'polypeptide(L)'
;MSYSVGKWVRIDSPLLVTLGAVPEAGPLVSEADVASLGPESFLLRARQNVSGQLLVACAGKTRRAIGYAFYEFLQQLGFGFLHPLKPVIPEALRPWQPLDVHETPRWGFRGTHYHTQHPLELTNFLNGYDASGHTDLRERWREAWRAWEDYLEWMLAQKQNYLEWMLLADRAEDKASFEVSEERRVRLGLIVDAAHALGLEVGIDVPLTLKQQHALNLLPKPSRKPAENTAQVKERVQWLLSCGFDHLGTELGSTEFTRGLDARELTRLLNETQEALGSRKLLVKNHCSTKQHADGFQDPRPDKKGAPLNFNYLNYFADARIVSMPHTVQAYSLTDPAPTYGNANFSDLRDWTGFLLQRGRPVVFYPETAYWVNYDISVPLFLAPKYATDRLEDAETLDAMPAAAPLLGQLNFESGWQWGYWLANSVQALVAWRRPKGLAGAFSQIFRFLPTATRTALTDLLVDFAAAQRRLLVEGRRADGSQTTPAPGTGPGSATAIAYLQGSEGLSDLASLAARYLGEGAPQPDRLHFMELWRETPPLSLRLARALGEGGAAMTDFFLSGETLRQSRRVWFQEQLWPLLRESNATFAALAARFAAIAQQSPSHGEVVQDLADSAQLLALRCSQVLALYEYVALCSPGECNSRLAAGRAAVRAAQALVSARAGHMGLEVLGDDAKHMVLEWSRPVPTAYSYGYLWAAQTLFYWRRDQEIVESEIVDPCFGTINDPVELGLSGGGGPWARWAQSAAQTLLSNRIWHAELSSCLGPREEPKPGLDHYEPEEGEEGEEPVVVL
;
A
#
# COMPACT_ATOMS: atom_id res chain seq x y z
N MET A 1 33.44 -9.11 10.98
CA MET A 1 32.48 -8.06 10.58
C MET A 1 33.18 -6.72 10.68
N SER A 2 33.45 -6.12 9.51
CA SER A 2 34.05 -4.80 9.39
C SER A 2 32.95 -3.78 9.67
N TYR A 3 32.95 -3.19 10.87
CA TYR A 3 32.03 -2.13 11.23
C TYR A 3 32.22 -0.96 10.25
N SER A 4 31.15 -0.54 9.58
CA SER A 4 31.05 0.80 9.00
C SER A 4 31.41 1.78 10.12
N VAL A 5 32.52 2.49 9.97
CA VAL A 5 32.91 3.58 10.84
C VAL A 5 31.80 4.61 10.72
N GLY A 6 30.93 4.70 11.74
CA GLY A 6 29.81 5.63 11.75
C GLY A 6 30.28 7.02 11.34
N LYS A 7 29.54 7.70 10.46
CA LYS A 7 29.82 9.11 10.14
C LYS A 7 29.68 9.91 11.44
N TRP A 8 30.81 10.36 11.97
CA TRP A 8 30.84 11.23 13.14
C TRP A 8 30.58 12.66 12.70
N VAL A 9 29.54 13.30 13.24
CA VAL A 9 29.32 14.73 13.04
C VAL A 9 29.89 15.49 14.25
N ARG A 10 30.80 16.43 13.99
CA ARG A 10 31.49 17.19 15.04
C ARG A 10 30.64 18.37 15.54
N ILE A 11 30.66 18.59 16.85
CA ILE A 11 30.07 19.77 17.51
C ILE A 11 31.21 20.60 18.08
N ASP A 12 31.36 21.84 17.61
CA ASP A 12 32.50 22.69 17.98
C ASP A 12 32.31 23.47 19.30
N SER A 13 31.14 23.34 19.94
CA SER A 13 30.83 23.95 21.23
C SER A 13 30.34 22.88 22.22
N PRO A 14 30.62 23.03 23.53
CA PRO A 14 30.01 22.14 24.53
C PRO A 14 28.48 22.26 24.43
N LEU A 15 27.83 21.11 24.28
CA LEU A 15 26.38 20.96 24.16
C LEU A 15 25.89 20.16 25.36
N LEU A 16 24.87 20.68 26.05
CA LEU A 16 24.12 19.94 27.05
C LEU A 16 22.67 19.80 26.57
N VAL A 17 22.26 18.57 26.27
CA VAL A 17 20.87 18.23 25.97
C VAL A 17 20.26 17.59 27.20
N THR A 18 19.15 18.14 27.65
CA THR A 18 18.36 17.60 28.76
C THR A 18 17.09 16.98 28.21
N LEU A 19 16.77 15.77 28.70
CA LEU A 19 15.58 15.02 28.35
C LEU A 19 14.65 14.98 29.57
N GLY A 20 13.49 15.62 29.45
CA GLY A 20 12.53 15.78 30.54
C GLY A 20 12.82 16.94 31.49
N ALA A 21 12.05 17.01 32.57
CA ALA A 21 12.14 18.04 33.60
C ALA A 21 13.22 17.69 34.64
N VAL A 22 14.49 17.79 34.25
CA VAL A 22 15.65 17.63 35.16
C VAL A 22 16.12 18.98 35.69
N PRO A 23 16.77 19.07 36.86
CA PRO A 23 17.22 20.34 37.45
C PRO A 23 18.04 21.21 36.49
N GLU A 24 18.87 20.60 35.65
CA GLU A 24 19.72 21.25 34.65
C GLU A 24 18.89 21.92 33.53
N ALA A 25 17.65 21.50 33.32
CA ALA A 25 16.72 22.11 32.37
C ALA A 25 16.01 23.35 32.96
N GLY A 26 16.04 23.54 34.28
CA GLY A 26 15.37 24.62 35.01
C GLY A 26 15.58 26.04 34.48
N PRO A 27 16.78 26.40 33.96
CA PRO A 27 16.99 27.70 33.31
C PRO A 27 16.18 27.93 32.03
N LEU A 28 15.67 26.88 31.38
CA LEU A 28 14.91 26.95 30.12
C LEU A 28 13.44 26.54 30.28
N VAL A 29 13.16 25.56 31.14
CA VAL A 29 11.84 24.95 31.29
C VAL A 29 11.51 24.85 32.78
N SER A 30 10.40 25.45 33.19
CA SER A 30 9.89 25.37 34.56
C SER A 30 8.96 24.16 34.76
N GLU A 31 8.73 23.77 36.02
CA GLU A 31 7.72 22.75 36.33
C GLU A 31 6.31 23.17 35.86
N ALA A 32 6.00 24.47 35.93
CA ALA A 32 4.73 25.02 35.46
C ALA A 32 4.58 24.90 33.94
N ASP A 33 5.66 25.10 33.17
CA ASP A 33 5.67 24.86 31.72
C ASP A 33 5.26 23.41 31.43
N VAL A 34 5.90 22.44 32.07
CA VAL A 34 5.61 21.00 31.84
C VAL A 34 4.22 20.61 32.33
N ALA A 35 3.77 21.15 33.46
CA ALA A 35 2.44 20.90 34.00
C ALA A 35 1.32 21.40 33.07
N SER A 36 1.58 22.40 32.24
CA SER A 36 0.61 22.95 31.28
C SER A 36 0.43 22.11 30.00
N LEU A 37 1.36 21.20 29.70
CA LEU A 37 1.34 20.43 28.45
C LEU A 37 0.23 19.37 28.40
N GLY A 38 -0.25 19.04 27.20
CA GLY A 38 -1.01 17.81 26.98
C GLY A 38 -0.12 16.57 27.18
N PRO A 39 -0.68 15.36 27.33
CA PRO A 39 0.11 14.12 27.48
C PRO A 39 1.09 13.86 26.33
N GLU A 40 0.75 14.33 25.13
CA GLU A 40 1.55 14.18 23.91
C GLU A 40 2.14 15.49 23.40
N SER A 41 1.87 16.60 24.08
CA SER A 41 2.46 17.90 23.75
C SER A 41 3.89 17.97 24.28
N PHE A 42 4.74 18.75 23.60
CA PHE A 42 6.14 18.91 24.00
C PHE A 42 6.63 20.34 23.89
N LEU A 43 7.71 20.62 24.63
CA LEU A 43 8.49 21.86 24.56
C LEU A 43 9.91 21.52 24.15
N LEU A 44 10.44 22.30 23.20
CA LEU A 44 11.84 22.30 22.83
C LEU A 44 12.36 23.74 22.95
N ARG A 45 13.22 23.98 23.94
CA ARG A 45 13.87 25.28 24.13
C ARG A 45 15.38 25.11 24.04
N ALA A 46 16.06 26.04 23.39
CA ALA A 46 17.52 26.03 23.28
C ALA A 46 18.08 27.44 23.40
N ARG A 47 19.05 27.66 24.31
CA ARG A 47 19.78 28.94 24.47
C ARG A 47 21.22 28.69 24.88
N GLN A 48 22.12 29.59 24.50
CA GLN A 48 23.45 29.63 25.10
C GLN A 48 23.38 30.19 26.51
N ASN A 49 24.10 29.56 27.44
CA ASN A 49 24.29 30.10 28.77
C ASN A 49 25.43 31.14 28.80
N VAL A 50 25.65 31.74 29.97
CA VAL A 50 26.70 32.78 30.17
C VAL A 50 28.12 32.28 29.91
N SER A 51 28.38 30.96 29.93
CA SER A 51 29.68 30.37 29.61
C SER A 51 29.83 29.99 28.14
N GLY A 52 28.85 30.35 27.28
CA GLY A 52 28.85 30.01 25.85
C GLY A 52 28.49 28.56 25.55
N GLN A 53 28.11 27.75 26.55
CA GLN A 53 27.61 26.39 26.35
C GLN A 53 26.18 26.44 25.85
N LEU A 54 25.87 25.62 24.85
CA LEU A 54 24.50 25.47 24.36
C LEU A 54 23.72 24.54 25.29
N LEU A 55 22.68 25.07 25.93
CA LEU A 55 21.71 24.30 26.70
C LEU A 55 20.46 24.07 25.85
N VAL A 56 20.03 22.80 25.77
CA VAL A 56 18.82 22.37 25.08
C VAL A 56 17.95 21.59 26.06
N ALA A 57 16.67 21.94 26.12
CA ALA A 57 15.66 21.27 26.93
C ALA A 57 14.57 20.69 26.05
N CYS A 58 14.48 19.36 26.04
CA CYS A 58 13.43 18.57 25.39
C CYS A 58 12.47 18.08 26.49
N ALA A 59 11.33 18.74 26.65
CA ALA A 59 10.41 18.49 27.76
C ALA A 59 9.02 18.04 27.29
N GLY A 60 8.38 17.21 28.09
CA GLY A 60 7.04 16.68 27.86
C GLY A 60 6.54 15.94 29.11
N LYS A 61 5.22 15.67 29.19
CA LYS A 61 4.63 14.93 30.33
C LYS A 61 4.90 13.43 30.29
N THR A 62 5.19 12.90 29.12
CA THR A 62 5.41 11.47 28.89
C THR A 62 6.78 11.25 28.23
N ARG A 63 7.33 10.04 28.36
CA ARG A 63 8.58 9.66 27.67
C ARG A 63 8.44 9.83 26.15
N ARG A 64 7.29 9.46 25.60
CA ARG A 64 6.95 9.64 24.18
C ARG A 64 7.02 11.10 23.75
N ALA A 65 6.40 12.02 24.51
CA ALA A 65 6.45 13.45 24.22
C ALA A 65 7.88 14.05 24.32
N ILE A 66 8.69 13.58 25.28
CA ILE A 66 10.11 13.94 25.36
C ILE A 66 10.87 13.44 24.12
N GLY A 67 10.57 12.22 23.65
CA GLY A 67 11.08 11.68 22.40
C GLY A 67 10.73 12.57 21.19
N TYR A 68 9.48 13.02 21.08
CA TYR A 68 9.06 13.95 20.01
C TYR A 68 9.89 15.24 20.02
N ALA A 69 10.12 15.85 21.19
CA ALA A 69 10.97 17.03 21.32
C ALA A 69 12.42 16.77 20.90
N PHE A 70 12.95 15.60 21.25
CA PHE A 70 14.32 15.22 20.88
C PHE A 70 14.49 15.03 19.38
N TYR A 71 13.59 14.29 18.72
CA TYR A 71 13.65 14.13 17.26
C TYR A 71 13.33 15.43 16.51
N GLU A 72 12.51 16.32 17.07
CA GLU A 72 12.34 17.67 16.55
C GLU A 72 13.67 18.44 16.61
N PHE A 73 14.41 18.36 17.73
CA PHE A 73 15.73 18.96 17.87
C PHE A 73 16.74 18.42 16.85
N LEU A 74 16.81 17.10 16.65
CA LEU A 74 17.67 16.50 15.62
C LEU A 74 17.35 17.06 14.23
N GLN A 75 16.07 17.22 13.89
CA GLN A 75 15.70 17.80 12.60
C GLN A 75 16.09 19.28 12.47
N GLN A 76 16.11 20.06 13.57
CA GLN A 76 16.64 21.44 13.55
C GLN A 76 18.14 21.46 13.23
N LEU A 77 18.88 20.43 13.64
CA LEU A 77 20.30 20.26 13.33
C LEU A 77 20.57 19.75 11.91
N GLY A 78 19.54 19.39 11.14
CA GLY A 78 19.66 18.95 9.74
C GLY A 78 19.53 17.44 9.53
N PHE A 79 19.14 16.67 10.55
CA PHE A 79 18.74 15.26 10.34
C PHE A 79 17.40 15.17 9.62
N GLY A 80 17.21 14.11 8.84
CA GLY A 80 15.93 13.78 8.19
C GLY A 80 15.52 12.35 8.51
N PHE A 81 14.22 12.12 8.77
CA PHE A 81 13.70 10.80 9.15
C PHE A 81 12.60 10.37 8.17
N LEU A 82 12.87 10.40 6.87
CA LEU A 82 11.84 10.16 5.85
C LEU A 82 11.55 8.66 5.65
N HIS A 83 12.62 7.88 5.48
CA HIS A 83 12.55 6.45 5.25
C HIS A 83 12.88 5.69 6.55
N PRO A 84 12.14 4.65 6.94
CA PRO A 84 12.35 3.98 8.23
C PRO A 84 13.74 3.39 8.42
N LEU A 85 14.30 2.76 7.37
CA LEU A 85 15.64 2.16 7.43
C LEU A 85 16.78 3.10 6.99
N LYS A 86 16.47 4.36 6.64
CA LYS A 86 17.45 5.30 6.05
C LYS A 86 17.26 6.71 6.56
N PRO A 87 17.61 6.98 7.82
CA PRO A 87 17.68 8.36 8.29
C PRO A 87 18.76 9.12 7.50
N VAL A 88 18.45 10.36 7.13
CA VAL A 88 19.41 11.29 6.54
C VAL A 88 20.27 11.86 7.67
N ILE A 89 21.55 11.50 7.65
CA ILE A 89 22.55 12.03 8.57
C ILE A 89 23.30 13.17 7.86
N PRO A 90 23.25 14.42 8.34
CA PRO A 90 23.91 15.54 7.67
C PRO A 90 25.44 15.42 7.80
N GLU A 91 26.17 15.84 6.76
CA GLU A 91 27.64 15.87 6.80
C GLU A 91 28.19 16.88 7.83
N ALA A 92 27.43 17.95 8.06
CA ALA A 92 27.69 18.95 9.08
C ALA A 92 26.37 19.39 9.72
N LEU A 93 26.37 19.61 11.03
CA LEU A 93 25.19 20.15 11.71
C LEU A 93 24.91 21.56 11.20
N ARG A 94 23.62 21.87 11.06
CA ARG A 94 23.19 23.23 10.82
C ARG A 94 23.58 24.13 11.97
N PRO A 95 23.97 25.39 11.70
CA PRO A 95 24.22 26.36 12.75
C PRO A 95 23.01 26.44 13.68
N TRP A 96 23.25 26.21 14.96
CA TRP A 96 22.20 26.33 15.96
C TRP A 96 21.68 27.78 16.03
N GLN A 97 20.39 27.91 16.35
CA GLN A 97 19.67 29.15 16.58
C GLN A 97 18.88 29.01 17.90
N PRO A 98 18.67 30.07 18.69
CA PRO A 98 17.77 29.98 19.84
C PRO A 98 16.40 29.42 19.44
N LEU A 99 15.93 28.42 20.19
CA LEU A 99 14.66 27.73 19.93
C LEU A 99 13.68 27.96 21.07
N ASP A 100 12.41 28.11 20.72
CA ASP A 100 11.27 28.05 21.63
C ASP A 100 10.08 27.46 20.85
N VAL A 101 10.04 26.13 20.81
CA VAL A 101 9.06 25.35 20.07
C VAL A 101 8.11 24.71 21.07
N HIS A 102 6.82 24.93 20.86
CA HIS A 102 5.75 24.28 21.59
C HIS A 102 4.78 23.67 20.58
N GLU A 103 4.64 22.34 20.58
CA GLU A 103 3.74 21.65 19.67
C GLU A 103 2.77 20.74 20.43
N THR A 104 1.57 20.58 19.87
CA THR A 104 0.49 19.71 20.33
C THR A 104 -0.10 19.01 19.10
N PRO A 105 -0.44 17.71 19.17
CA PRO A 105 -0.99 16.99 18.03
C PRO A 105 -2.36 17.54 17.60
N ARG A 106 -2.62 17.49 16.29
CA ARG A 106 -3.94 17.71 15.67
C ARG A 106 -4.93 16.62 16.09
N TRP A 107 -4.53 15.35 15.99
CA TRP A 107 -5.37 14.21 16.34
C TRP A 107 -4.75 13.36 17.44
N GLY A 108 -5.58 12.77 18.30
CA GLY A 108 -5.12 11.95 19.43
C GLY A 108 -4.66 10.55 19.05
N PHE A 109 -5.13 10.01 17.93
CA PHE A 109 -4.76 8.69 17.41
C PHE A 109 -3.99 8.83 16.10
N ARG A 110 -2.72 8.43 16.06
CA ARG A 110 -1.81 8.62 14.92
C ARG A 110 -0.96 7.36 14.78
N GLY A 111 -1.32 6.50 13.85
CA GLY A 111 -0.59 5.25 13.69
C GLY A 111 -0.50 4.71 12.29
N THR A 112 0.14 3.55 12.19
CA THR A 112 0.35 2.80 10.95
C THR A 112 -0.07 1.35 11.15
N HIS A 113 -0.89 0.84 10.23
CA HIS A 113 -1.10 -0.57 9.98
C HIS A 113 -0.06 -1.03 8.95
N TYR A 114 0.87 -1.87 9.39
CA TYR A 114 1.86 -2.52 8.54
C TYR A 114 1.23 -3.76 7.89
N HIS A 115 0.98 -3.72 6.58
CA HIS A 115 0.14 -4.69 5.90
C HIS A 115 0.86 -6.02 5.60
N THR A 116 1.07 -6.80 6.66
CA THR A 116 1.78 -8.10 6.66
C THR A 116 1.12 -9.21 5.85
N GLN A 117 -0.10 -9.01 5.32
CA GLN A 117 -0.67 -9.93 4.33
C GLN A 117 0.12 -9.92 3.01
N HIS A 118 0.98 -8.92 2.81
CA HIS A 118 2.01 -8.88 1.78
C HIS A 118 3.40 -9.19 2.36
N PRO A 119 4.33 -9.75 1.56
CA PRO A 119 5.66 -10.15 2.02
C PRO A 119 6.62 -8.95 2.16
N LEU A 120 6.21 -7.91 2.90
CA LEU A 120 6.97 -6.68 3.18
C LEU A 120 8.21 -6.93 4.05
N GLU A 121 9.08 -5.91 4.18
CA GLU A 121 10.39 -5.96 4.83
C GLU A 121 10.39 -6.61 6.23
N LEU A 122 9.39 -6.31 7.07
CA LEU A 122 9.29 -6.78 8.45
C LEU A 122 8.26 -7.90 8.65
N THR A 123 7.66 -8.42 7.58
CA THR A 123 6.49 -9.30 7.67
C THR A 123 6.74 -10.57 8.47
N ASN A 124 7.85 -11.27 8.18
CA ASN A 124 8.19 -12.50 8.89
C ASN A 124 8.46 -12.22 10.38
N PHE A 125 9.24 -11.17 10.65
CA PHE A 125 9.62 -10.74 11.98
C PHE A 125 8.40 -10.41 12.85
N LEU A 126 7.50 -9.53 12.36
CA LEU A 126 6.30 -9.09 13.09
C LEU A 126 5.32 -10.24 13.35
N ASN A 127 5.36 -11.28 12.51
CA ASN A 127 4.58 -12.49 12.71
C ASN A 127 5.26 -13.54 13.60
N GLY A 128 6.51 -13.32 14.01
CA GLY A 128 7.31 -14.20 14.85
C GLY A 128 8.00 -15.36 14.12
N TYR A 129 7.98 -15.38 12.79
CA TYR A 129 8.70 -16.36 11.96
C TYR A 129 10.20 -16.02 11.88
N ASP A 130 11.03 -16.98 11.47
CA ASP A 130 12.44 -16.74 11.20
C ASP A 130 12.66 -15.88 9.94
N ALA A 131 13.90 -15.46 9.70
CA ALA A 131 14.24 -14.58 8.58
C ALA A 131 13.86 -15.14 7.20
N SER A 132 13.85 -16.48 7.05
CA SER A 132 13.41 -17.17 5.84
C SER A 132 11.91 -17.49 5.83
N GLY A 133 11.17 -17.07 6.87
CA GLY A 133 9.75 -17.33 7.00
C GLY A 133 9.39 -18.68 7.62
N HIS A 134 10.37 -19.49 8.04
CA HIS A 134 10.13 -20.78 8.65
C HIS A 134 10.02 -20.69 10.18
N THR A 135 9.70 -21.82 10.81
CA THR A 135 9.52 -21.96 12.27
C THR A 135 10.68 -22.70 12.95
N ASP A 136 11.59 -23.29 12.17
CA ASP A 136 12.52 -24.31 12.69
C ASP A 136 13.82 -23.70 13.20
N LEU A 137 14.26 -22.57 12.61
CA LEU A 137 15.53 -21.94 12.92
C LEU A 137 15.35 -20.82 13.93
N ARG A 138 15.19 -21.23 15.19
CA ARG A 138 14.66 -20.40 16.27
C ARG A 138 15.41 -19.11 16.60
N GLU A 139 16.69 -18.99 16.26
CA GLU A 139 17.50 -17.79 16.56
C GLU A 139 17.47 -16.77 15.41
N ARG A 140 17.19 -17.22 14.18
CA ARG A 140 17.27 -16.39 12.96
C ARG A 140 16.17 -15.33 12.85
N TRP A 141 15.09 -15.46 13.62
CA TRP A 141 14.08 -14.39 13.71
C TRP A 141 14.67 -13.05 14.18
N ARG A 142 15.77 -13.06 14.96
CA ARG A 142 16.40 -11.82 15.46
C ARG A 142 17.20 -11.06 14.39
N GLU A 143 17.40 -11.60 13.19
CA GLU A 143 18.15 -10.92 12.12
C GLU A 143 17.54 -9.56 11.76
N ALA A 144 16.20 -9.48 11.71
CA ALA A 144 15.47 -8.25 11.44
C ALA A 144 15.23 -7.36 12.69
N TRP A 145 15.78 -7.72 13.86
CA TRP A 145 15.55 -6.96 15.10
C TRP A 145 16.02 -5.51 15.00
N ARG A 146 17.17 -5.28 14.35
CA ARG A 146 17.68 -3.92 14.17
C ARG A 146 16.75 -3.08 13.30
N ALA A 147 16.23 -3.66 12.22
CA ALA A 147 15.28 -3.00 11.34
C ALA A 147 13.98 -2.63 12.06
N TRP A 148 13.55 -3.46 13.02
CA TRP A 148 12.43 -3.15 13.89
C TRP A 148 12.70 -1.96 14.80
N GLU A 149 13.88 -1.89 15.44
CA GLU A 149 14.29 -0.72 16.23
C GLU A 149 14.31 0.56 15.38
N ASP A 150 14.88 0.50 14.17
CA ASP A 150 14.92 1.63 13.24
C ASP A 150 13.50 2.07 12.83
N TYR A 151 12.58 1.13 12.61
CA TYR A 151 11.17 1.45 12.33
C TYR A 151 10.47 2.13 13.50
N LEU A 152 10.69 1.64 14.73
CA LEU A 152 10.13 2.25 15.93
C LEU A 152 10.70 3.66 16.20
N GLU A 153 11.99 3.86 15.95
CA GLU A 153 12.61 5.19 15.98
C GLU A 153 12.00 6.12 14.94
N TRP A 154 11.75 5.64 13.72
CA TRP A 154 11.05 6.40 12.69
C TRP A 154 9.63 6.78 13.12
N MET A 155 8.86 5.87 13.71
CA MET A 155 7.52 6.17 14.27
C MET A 155 7.57 7.30 15.29
N LEU A 156 8.55 7.28 16.20
CA LEU A 156 8.74 8.33 17.19
C LEU A 156 9.18 9.65 16.55
N ALA A 157 10.10 9.62 15.58
CA ALA A 157 10.55 10.79 14.83
C ALA A 157 9.44 11.47 14.02
N GLN A 158 8.49 10.66 13.53
CA GLN A 158 7.28 11.07 12.81
C GLN A 158 6.09 11.36 13.73
N LYS A 159 6.33 11.40 15.05
CA LYS A 159 5.35 11.77 16.07
C LYS A 159 4.09 10.88 16.08
N GLN A 160 4.24 9.62 15.67
CA GLN A 160 3.21 8.59 15.75
C GLN A 160 3.12 8.00 17.16
N ASN A 161 1.98 7.40 17.50
CA ASN A 161 1.72 6.84 18.83
C ASN A 161 1.10 5.45 18.84
N TYR A 162 0.73 4.92 17.67
CA TYR A 162 0.13 3.60 17.53
C TYR A 162 0.71 2.86 16.33
N LEU A 163 0.84 1.55 16.44
CA LEU A 163 1.18 0.68 15.32
C LEU A 163 0.39 -0.62 15.41
N GLU A 164 0.07 -1.20 14.26
CA GLU A 164 -0.70 -2.44 14.15
C GLU A 164 -0.23 -3.24 12.94
N TRP A 165 -0.44 -4.55 12.95
CA TRP A 165 -0.29 -5.39 11.77
C TRP A 165 -1.28 -6.55 11.81
N MET A 166 -1.50 -7.20 10.67
CA MET A 166 -2.29 -8.44 10.61
C MET A 166 -1.47 -9.62 11.13
N LEU A 167 -2.02 -10.38 12.07
CA LEU A 167 -1.38 -11.63 12.49
C LEU A 167 -1.73 -12.72 11.48
N LEU A 168 -0.71 -13.47 11.02
CA LEU A 168 -0.88 -14.54 10.05
C LEU A 168 -0.87 -15.92 10.71
N ALA A 169 -1.58 -16.85 10.10
CA ALA A 169 -1.69 -18.25 10.44
C ALA A 169 -0.64 -19.08 9.68
N ASP A 170 -0.09 -20.10 10.32
CA ASP A 170 0.80 -21.05 9.67
C ASP A 170 -0.05 -22.10 8.94
N ARG A 171 -0.08 -22.02 7.61
CA ARG A 171 -0.87 -22.93 6.78
C ARG A 171 -0.06 -24.12 6.23
N ALA A 172 1.21 -24.25 6.63
CA ALA A 172 2.04 -25.40 6.27
C ALA A 172 1.52 -26.70 6.94
N GLU A 173 1.51 -27.80 6.18
CA GLU A 173 0.87 -29.08 6.57
C GLU A 173 1.52 -29.76 7.78
N ASP A 174 2.74 -29.36 8.15
CA ASP A 174 3.57 -29.97 9.20
C ASP A 174 3.71 -29.10 10.47
N LYS A 175 3.18 -27.87 10.49
CA LYS A 175 3.54 -26.85 11.50
C LYS A 175 2.39 -26.16 12.23
N ALA A 176 1.17 -26.72 12.17
CA ALA A 176 -0.04 -26.22 12.86
C ALA A 176 0.09 -25.98 14.39
N SER A 177 1.24 -26.27 15.01
CA SER A 177 1.53 -25.97 16.42
C SER A 177 2.05 -24.56 16.68
N PHE A 178 2.55 -23.83 15.66
CA PHE A 178 3.23 -22.55 15.90
C PHE A 178 2.28 -21.38 16.18
N GLU A 179 1.10 -21.35 15.54
CA GLU A 179 0.19 -20.18 15.52
C GLU A 179 -0.11 -19.56 16.89
N VAL A 180 -0.33 -20.42 17.89
CA VAL A 180 -0.59 -20.06 19.29
C VAL A 180 0.41 -20.70 20.25
N SER A 181 1.57 -21.08 19.73
CA SER A 181 2.64 -21.65 20.55
C SER A 181 3.12 -20.65 21.60
N GLU A 182 3.65 -21.20 22.69
CA GLU A 182 4.35 -20.42 23.71
C GLU A 182 5.55 -19.67 23.13
N GLU A 183 6.24 -20.26 22.16
CA GLU A 183 7.38 -19.64 21.47
C GLU A 183 6.94 -18.37 20.71
N ARG A 184 5.86 -18.45 19.93
CA ARG A 184 5.32 -17.28 19.23
C ARG A 184 4.82 -16.22 20.21
N ARG A 185 4.13 -16.64 21.28
CA ARG A 185 3.65 -15.74 22.34
C ARG A 185 4.81 -14.93 22.94
N VAL A 186 5.92 -15.59 23.26
CA VAL A 186 7.13 -14.92 23.79
C VAL A 186 7.76 -13.97 22.76
N ARG A 187 7.88 -14.38 21.50
CA ARG A 187 8.43 -13.50 20.44
C ARG A 187 7.58 -12.25 20.24
N LEU A 188 6.26 -12.40 20.12
CA LEU A 188 5.34 -11.27 19.99
C LEU A 188 5.43 -10.36 21.23
N GLY A 189 5.52 -10.93 22.43
CA GLY A 189 5.75 -10.17 23.66
C GLY A 189 7.01 -9.30 23.60
N LEU A 190 8.14 -9.85 23.14
CA LEU A 190 9.39 -9.09 23.00
C LEU A 190 9.26 -7.95 21.98
N ILE A 191 8.57 -8.18 20.87
CA ILE A 191 8.33 -7.18 19.82
C ILE A 191 7.49 -6.02 20.39
N VAL A 192 6.43 -6.35 21.11
CA VAL A 192 5.54 -5.38 21.76
C VAL A 192 6.27 -4.60 22.86
N ASP A 193 7.06 -5.27 23.71
CA ASP A 193 7.83 -4.65 24.79
C ASP A 193 8.81 -3.59 24.24
N ALA A 194 9.42 -3.84 23.07
CA ALA A 194 10.30 -2.86 22.42
C ALA A 194 9.55 -1.59 22.01
N ALA A 195 8.33 -1.70 21.49
CA ALA A 195 7.49 -0.55 21.16
C ALA A 195 7.01 0.19 22.43
N HIS A 196 6.60 -0.54 23.46
CA HIS A 196 6.20 0.00 24.77
C HIS A 196 7.33 0.76 25.45
N ALA A 197 8.59 0.34 25.27
CA ALA A 197 9.76 1.05 25.80
C ALA A 197 9.89 2.49 25.26
N LEU A 198 9.39 2.74 24.05
CA LEU A 198 9.30 4.07 23.43
C LEU A 198 7.94 4.76 23.67
N GLY A 199 7.04 4.09 24.39
CA GLY A 199 5.71 4.56 24.73
C GLY A 199 4.71 4.45 23.58
N LEU A 200 4.97 3.64 22.55
CA LEU A 200 4.03 3.39 21.45
C LEU A 200 2.98 2.37 21.89
N GLU A 201 1.71 2.59 21.56
CA GLU A 201 0.66 1.57 21.71
C GLU A 201 0.73 0.58 20.53
N VAL A 202 0.48 -0.71 20.78
CA VAL A 202 0.55 -1.77 19.78
C VAL A 202 -0.77 -2.51 19.67
N GLY A 203 -1.36 -2.50 18.48
CA GLY A 203 -2.51 -3.32 18.13
C GLY A 203 -2.14 -4.54 17.29
N ILE A 204 -3.12 -5.41 17.14
CA ILE A 204 -3.05 -6.52 16.18
C ILE A 204 -4.39 -6.68 15.46
N ASP A 205 -4.36 -6.76 14.14
CA ASP A 205 -5.53 -7.09 13.33
C ASP A 205 -5.70 -8.62 13.27
N VAL A 206 -6.88 -9.07 13.72
CA VAL A 206 -7.29 -10.47 13.76
C VAL A 206 -8.77 -10.56 13.35
N PRO A 207 -9.06 -10.96 12.11
CA PRO A 207 -10.43 -11.07 11.64
C PRO A 207 -11.18 -12.21 12.35
N LEU A 208 -12.50 -12.16 12.32
CA LEU A 208 -13.31 -13.26 12.88
C LEU A 208 -13.18 -14.53 12.03
N THR A 209 -13.38 -14.41 10.71
CA THR A 209 -13.43 -15.55 9.79
C THR A 209 -12.82 -15.27 8.42
N LEU A 210 -11.96 -14.26 8.29
CA LEU A 210 -11.33 -13.92 7.01
C LEU A 210 -10.49 -15.12 6.54
N LYS A 211 -10.61 -15.46 5.27
CA LYS A 211 -9.90 -16.57 4.64
C LYS A 211 -8.74 -16.10 3.77
N GLN A 212 -8.73 -14.82 3.42
CA GLN A 212 -7.78 -14.19 2.52
C GLN A 212 -6.39 -14.11 3.16
N GLN A 213 -5.36 -14.42 2.37
CA GLN A 213 -3.93 -14.18 2.66
C GLN A 213 -3.46 -14.68 4.04
N HIS A 214 -3.92 -15.88 4.43
CA HIS A 214 -3.50 -16.56 5.66
C HIS A 214 -3.75 -15.79 6.97
N ALA A 215 -4.76 -14.92 7.04
CA ALA A 215 -5.07 -14.23 8.31
C ALA A 215 -5.35 -15.22 9.47
N LEU A 216 -4.91 -14.81 10.66
CA LEU A 216 -5.14 -15.51 11.91
C LEU A 216 -6.54 -15.17 12.46
N ASN A 217 -7.42 -16.17 12.53
CA ASN A 217 -8.81 -15.94 12.89
C ASN A 217 -9.09 -15.99 14.41
N LEU A 218 -9.94 -15.09 14.89
CA LEU A 218 -10.56 -15.16 16.22
C LEU A 218 -11.52 -16.34 16.35
N LEU A 219 -12.18 -16.72 15.26
CA LEU A 219 -13.07 -17.88 15.19
C LEU A 219 -12.55 -18.90 14.15
N PRO A 220 -11.50 -19.68 14.48
CA PRO A 220 -10.89 -20.60 13.53
C PRO A 220 -11.82 -21.77 13.14
N LYS A 221 -12.73 -22.18 14.04
CA LYS A 221 -13.68 -23.27 13.80
C LYS A 221 -15.11 -22.82 14.13
N PRO A 222 -15.79 -22.11 13.20
CA PRO A 222 -17.17 -21.70 13.40
C PRO A 222 -18.08 -22.90 13.72
N SER A 223 -18.85 -22.79 14.80
CA SER A 223 -19.84 -23.76 15.25
C SER A 223 -21.26 -23.22 15.08
N ARG A 224 -22.23 -24.15 14.98
CA ARG A 224 -23.65 -23.81 15.03
C ARG A 224 -24.12 -23.40 16.43
N LYS A 225 -23.31 -23.65 17.48
CA LYS A 225 -23.66 -23.28 18.86
C LYS A 225 -23.01 -21.93 19.22
N PRO A 226 -23.78 -20.85 19.41
CA PRO A 226 -23.24 -19.52 19.71
C PRO A 226 -22.31 -19.47 20.94
N ALA A 227 -22.60 -20.30 21.95
CA ALA A 227 -21.75 -20.40 23.15
C ALA A 227 -20.34 -20.93 22.84
N GLU A 228 -20.20 -21.89 21.92
CA GLU A 228 -18.90 -22.41 21.49
C GLU A 228 -18.11 -21.37 20.69
N ASN A 229 -18.78 -20.59 19.84
CA ASN A 229 -18.13 -19.48 19.11
C ASN A 229 -17.63 -18.41 20.07
N THR A 230 -18.44 -18.08 21.08
CA THR A 230 -18.09 -17.10 22.11
C THR A 230 -16.88 -17.54 22.92
N ALA A 231 -16.83 -18.81 23.31
CA ALA A 231 -15.71 -19.38 24.04
C ALA A 231 -14.40 -19.28 23.23
N GLN A 232 -14.44 -19.65 21.94
CA GLN A 232 -13.28 -19.54 21.05
C GLN A 232 -12.78 -18.11 20.91
N VAL A 233 -13.68 -17.15 20.66
CA VAL A 233 -13.32 -15.73 20.55
C VAL A 233 -12.71 -15.22 21.85
N LYS A 234 -13.32 -15.50 23.01
CA LYS A 234 -12.80 -15.08 24.31
C LYS A 234 -11.41 -15.68 24.58
N GLU A 235 -11.22 -16.97 24.30
CA GLU A 235 -9.92 -17.63 24.43
C GLU A 235 -8.85 -16.98 23.55
N ARG A 236 -9.15 -16.72 22.27
CA ARG A 236 -8.19 -16.08 21.36
C ARG A 236 -7.85 -14.66 21.78
N VAL A 237 -8.84 -13.87 22.19
CA VAL A 237 -8.62 -12.51 22.72
C VAL A 237 -7.69 -12.57 23.94
N GLN A 238 -7.92 -13.49 24.88
CA GLN A 238 -7.04 -13.62 26.05
C GLN A 238 -5.62 -14.03 25.67
N TRP A 239 -5.45 -14.93 24.69
CA TRP A 239 -4.12 -15.29 24.18
C TRP A 239 -3.40 -14.07 23.59
N LEU A 240 -4.07 -13.26 22.77
CA LEU A 240 -3.50 -12.04 22.18
C LEU A 240 -3.13 -11.02 23.26
N LEU A 241 -4.01 -10.79 24.24
CA LEU A 241 -3.69 -9.90 25.37
C LEU A 241 -2.50 -10.40 26.19
N SER A 242 -2.28 -11.72 26.27
CA SER A 242 -1.12 -12.31 26.92
C SER A 242 0.21 -12.13 26.15
N CYS A 243 0.14 -11.69 24.89
CA CYS A 243 1.29 -11.23 24.10
C CYS A 243 1.61 -9.74 24.32
N GLY A 244 0.84 -9.04 25.15
CA GLY A 244 1.07 -7.62 25.47
C GLY A 244 0.31 -6.61 24.59
N PHE A 245 -0.44 -7.06 23.58
CA PHE A 245 -1.18 -6.16 22.70
C PHE A 245 -2.19 -5.27 23.46
N ASP A 246 -2.22 -3.99 23.09
CA ASP A 246 -3.06 -2.97 23.72
C ASP A 246 -4.48 -2.99 23.16
N HIS A 247 -4.62 -3.17 21.86
CA HIS A 247 -5.88 -3.05 21.09
C HIS A 247 -6.00 -4.15 20.04
N LEU A 248 -7.22 -4.37 19.52
CA LEU A 248 -7.44 -5.29 18.39
C LEU A 248 -8.07 -4.55 17.21
N GLY A 249 -7.57 -4.83 16.01
CA GLY A 249 -8.23 -4.60 14.74
C GLY A 249 -9.01 -5.83 14.31
N THR A 250 -10.05 -5.65 13.48
CA THR A 250 -10.75 -6.77 12.85
C THR A 250 -11.48 -6.33 11.57
N GLU A 251 -11.74 -7.32 10.71
CA GLU A 251 -12.51 -7.16 9.49
C GLU A 251 -13.78 -8.03 9.50
N LEU A 252 -14.81 -7.60 8.75
CA LEU A 252 -16.14 -8.22 8.75
C LEU A 252 -16.29 -9.36 7.74
N GLY A 253 -15.65 -9.23 6.57
CA GLY A 253 -15.82 -10.15 5.44
C GLY A 253 -15.07 -11.47 5.61
N SER A 254 -15.41 -12.47 4.78
CA SER A 254 -14.53 -13.64 4.57
C SER A 254 -13.45 -13.39 3.52
N THR A 255 -13.69 -12.40 2.64
CA THR A 255 -12.75 -11.73 1.73
C THR A 255 -13.20 -10.26 1.60
N GLU A 256 -12.46 -9.44 0.87
CA GLU A 256 -12.84 -8.04 0.57
C GLU A 256 -14.21 -7.90 -0.14
N PHE A 257 -14.63 -8.93 -0.87
CA PHE A 257 -15.85 -8.94 -1.69
C PHE A 257 -16.95 -9.88 -1.20
N THR A 258 -16.69 -10.68 -0.16
CA THR A 258 -17.62 -11.70 0.32
C THR A 258 -17.95 -11.56 1.80
N ARG A 259 -19.23 -11.79 2.09
CA ARG A 259 -19.73 -11.88 3.47
C ARG A 259 -19.18 -13.13 4.14
N GLY A 260 -18.79 -13.00 5.41
CA GLY A 260 -18.42 -14.13 6.24
C GLY A 260 -19.63 -14.76 6.93
N LEU A 261 -19.74 -14.55 8.23
CA LEU A 261 -20.83 -15.05 9.06
C LEU A 261 -22.17 -14.34 8.75
N ASP A 262 -23.27 -14.95 9.20
CA ASP A 262 -24.57 -14.27 9.27
C ASP A 262 -24.45 -12.94 10.04
N ALA A 263 -25.12 -11.90 9.55
CA ALA A 263 -24.98 -10.55 10.09
C ALA A 263 -25.35 -10.46 11.58
N ARG A 264 -26.37 -11.19 12.05
CA ARG A 264 -26.76 -11.16 13.47
C ARG A 264 -25.71 -11.83 14.35
N GLU A 265 -25.18 -12.97 13.91
CA GLU A 265 -24.10 -13.66 14.63
C GLU A 265 -22.82 -12.82 14.64
N LEU A 266 -22.47 -12.17 13.53
CA LEU A 266 -21.33 -11.27 13.44
C LEU A 266 -21.47 -10.08 14.41
N THR A 267 -22.61 -9.39 14.42
CA THR A 267 -22.87 -8.31 15.39
C THR A 267 -22.76 -8.82 16.83
N ARG A 268 -23.28 -10.01 17.12
CA ARG A 268 -23.17 -10.61 18.45
C ARG A 268 -21.71 -10.88 18.83
N LEU A 269 -20.92 -11.47 17.93
CA LEU A 269 -19.50 -11.75 18.18
C LEU A 269 -18.68 -10.47 18.34
N LEU A 270 -18.98 -9.40 17.59
CA LEU A 270 -18.34 -8.09 17.81
C LEU A 270 -18.58 -7.55 19.23
N ASN A 271 -19.79 -7.71 19.76
CA ASN A 271 -20.10 -7.34 21.15
C ASN A 271 -19.31 -8.19 22.15
N GLU A 272 -19.24 -9.50 21.95
CA GLU A 272 -18.48 -10.41 22.81
C GLU A 272 -16.97 -10.11 22.78
N THR A 273 -16.42 -9.79 21.60
CA THR A 273 -15.02 -9.36 21.44
C THR A 273 -14.76 -8.06 22.21
N GLN A 274 -15.61 -7.04 22.05
CA GLN A 274 -15.46 -5.77 22.75
C GLN A 274 -15.65 -5.92 24.28
N GLU A 275 -16.53 -6.83 24.72
CA GLU A 275 -16.66 -7.17 26.15
C GLU A 275 -15.38 -7.83 26.68
N ALA A 276 -14.83 -8.80 25.96
CA ALA A 276 -13.58 -9.48 26.33
C ALA A 276 -12.37 -8.53 26.39
N LEU A 277 -12.38 -7.46 25.59
CA LEU A 277 -11.36 -6.42 25.59
C LEU A 277 -11.48 -5.42 26.75
N GLY A 278 -12.65 -5.32 27.36
CA GLY A 278 -12.91 -4.37 28.45
C GLY A 278 -12.82 -2.92 27.97
N SER A 279 -11.88 -2.15 28.52
CA SER A 279 -11.64 -0.73 28.17
C SER A 279 -10.76 -0.53 26.93
N ARG A 280 -10.20 -1.61 26.37
CA ARG A 280 -9.38 -1.56 25.16
C ARG A 280 -10.25 -1.33 23.92
N LYS A 281 -9.64 -0.77 22.87
CA LYS A 281 -10.33 -0.45 21.62
C LYS A 281 -10.43 -1.71 20.76
N LEU A 282 -11.63 -1.97 20.23
CA LEU A 282 -11.82 -2.79 19.05
C LEU A 282 -12.00 -1.85 17.85
N LEU A 283 -11.08 -1.92 16.89
CA LEU A 283 -11.15 -1.19 15.64
C LEU A 283 -11.72 -2.11 14.56
N VAL A 284 -12.76 -1.66 13.86
CA VAL A 284 -13.42 -2.46 12.81
C VAL A 284 -13.31 -1.74 11.47
N LYS A 285 -12.74 -2.40 10.47
CA LYS A 285 -12.63 -1.90 9.10
C LYS A 285 -13.99 -1.81 8.43
N ASN A 286 -14.32 -0.61 7.96
CA ASN A 286 -15.47 -0.35 7.10
C ASN A 286 -14.94 -0.25 5.65
N HIS A 287 -14.82 -1.41 4.99
CA HIS A 287 -14.28 -1.51 3.63
C HIS A 287 -15.15 -0.73 2.61
N CYS A 288 -14.53 -0.16 1.59
CA CYS A 288 -15.22 0.57 0.52
C CYS A 288 -15.96 -0.33 -0.49
N SER A 289 -15.96 -1.65 -0.31
CA SER A 289 -16.53 -2.57 -1.28
C SER A 289 -18.07 -2.48 -1.27
N THR A 290 -18.65 -2.65 -2.45
CA THR A 290 -20.08 -2.45 -2.69
C THR A 290 -20.80 -3.78 -2.91
N LYS A 291 -22.13 -3.74 -3.04
CA LYS A 291 -23.00 -4.88 -3.39
C LYS A 291 -23.02 -6.05 -2.39
N GLN A 292 -22.53 -5.80 -1.17
CA GLN A 292 -22.68 -6.71 -0.03
C GLN A 292 -23.71 -6.13 0.93
N HIS A 293 -24.76 -6.90 1.26
CA HIS A 293 -25.84 -6.46 2.14
C HIS A 293 -25.91 -7.29 3.43
N ALA A 294 -26.19 -6.61 4.55
CA ALA A 294 -26.43 -7.25 5.84
C ALA A 294 -27.91 -7.62 6.01
N ASP A 295 -28.22 -8.91 5.86
CA ASP A 295 -29.60 -9.41 5.93
C ASP A 295 -30.25 -9.09 7.28
N GLY A 296 -31.44 -8.49 7.26
CA GLY A 296 -32.19 -8.11 8.45
C GLY A 296 -31.75 -6.79 9.11
N PHE A 297 -30.83 -6.04 8.50
CA PHE A 297 -30.41 -4.70 8.93
C PHE A 297 -30.74 -3.65 7.87
N GLN A 298 -31.16 -2.47 8.32
CA GLN A 298 -31.48 -1.34 7.46
C GLN A 298 -30.47 -0.21 7.66
N ASP A 299 -30.24 0.58 6.61
CA ASP A 299 -29.38 1.75 6.70
C ASP A 299 -29.98 2.78 7.70
N PRO A 300 -29.23 3.17 8.75
CA PRO A 300 -29.71 4.10 9.78
C PRO A 300 -29.68 5.58 9.33
N ARG A 301 -29.12 5.89 8.16
CA ARG A 301 -29.06 7.25 7.63
C ARG A 301 -30.47 7.72 7.20
N PRO A 302 -30.90 8.94 7.57
CA PRO A 302 -32.25 9.42 7.29
C PRO A 302 -32.62 9.43 5.79
N ASP A 303 -31.66 9.72 4.92
CA ASP A 303 -31.81 9.76 3.46
C ASP A 303 -31.82 8.37 2.79
N LYS A 304 -31.47 7.31 3.55
CA LYS A 304 -31.45 5.90 3.11
C LYS A 304 -32.51 5.04 3.81
N LYS A 305 -33.51 5.66 4.43
CA LYS A 305 -34.51 4.96 5.24
C LYS A 305 -35.16 3.79 4.49
N GLY A 306 -35.06 2.60 5.04
CA GLY A 306 -35.62 1.37 4.49
C GLY A 306 -34.72 0.67 3.44
N ALA A 307 -33.61 1.28 3.05
CA ALA A 307 -32.61 0.63 2.22
C ALA A 307 -31.87 -0.47 3.01
N PRO A 308 -31.39 -1.54 2.33
CA PRO A 308 -30.55 -2.54 2.96
C PRO A 308 -29.22 -1.90 3.40
N LEU A 309 -28.73 -2.30 4.58
CA LEU A 309 -27.42 -1.85 5.05
C LEU A 309 -26.29 -2.48 4.22
N ASN A 310 -25.28 -1.69 3.86
CA ASN A 310 -24.01 -2.23 3.36
C ASN A 310 -23.36 -3.08 4.46
N PHE A 311 -22.99 -4.33 4.15
CA PHE A 311 -22.40 -5.27 5.11
C PHE A 311 -21.17 -4.69 5.84
N ASN A 312 -20.37 -3.87 5.16
CA ASN A 312 -19.19 -3.23 5.74
C ASN A 312 -19.52 -2.20 6.83
N TYR A 313 -20.79 -1.84 7.02
CA TYR A 313 -21.25 -0.86 8.01
C TYR A 313 -21.92 -1.51 9.23
N LEU A 314 -21.91 -2.83 9.30
CA LEU A 314 -22.61 -3.63 10.32
C LEU A 314 -22.15 -3.31 11.75
N ASN A 315 -20.90 -2.90 11.93
CA ASN A 315 -20.34 -2.56 13.24
C ASN A 315 -21.07 -1.39 13.95
N TYR A 316 -21.82 -0.56 13.21
CA TYR A 316 -22.69 0.47 13.80
C TYR A 316 -23.74 -0.12 14.76
N PHE A 317 -24.22 -1.32 14.48
CA PHE A 317 -25.24 -2.01 15.29
C PHE A 317 -24.65 -2.81 16.46
N ALA A 318 -23.32 -2.82 16.60
CA ALA A 318 -22.61 -3.40 17.73
C ALA A 318 -22.32 -2.34 18.81
N ASP A 319 -21.58 -2.74 19.85
CA ASP A 319 -21.20 -1.92 21.01
C ASP A 319 -20.75 -0.51 20.60
N ALA A 320 -21.26 0.51 21.29
CA ALA A 320 -21.02 1.91 20.97
C ALA A 320 -19.56 2.34 21.07
N ARG A 321 -18.74 1.59 21.81
CA ARG A 321 -17.31 1.82 22.02
C ARG A 321 -16.45 1.38 20.84
N ILE A 322 -16.97 0.52 19.96
CA ILE A 322 -16.24 0.03 18.79
C ILE A 322 -15.90 1.19 17.86
N VAL A 323 -14.62 1.31 17.53
CA VAL A 323 -14.06 2.31 16.64
C VAL A 323 -14.30 1.88 15.19
N SER A 324 -15.00 2.72 14.43
CA SER A 324 -15.18 2.48 12.99
C SER A 324 -13.98 3.00 12.21
N MET A 325 -13.54 2.23 11.21
CA MET A 325 -12.42 2.57 10.34
C MET A 325 -12.84 2.66 8.88
N PRO A 326 -13.45 3.78 8.43
CA PRO A 326 -13.71 4.04 7.02
C PRO A 326 -12.40 3.97 6.22
N HIS A 327 -12.33 3.02 5.29
CA HIS A 327 -11.10 2.67 4.59
C HIS A 327 -11.17 3.00 3.10
N THR A 328 -10.37 3.97 2.66
CA THR A 328 -10.14 4.24 1.24
C THR A 328 -8.95 3.41 0.76
N VAL A 329 -9.03 2.99 -0.50
CA VAL A 329 -8.02 2.13 -1.14
C VAL A 329 -7.36 2.85 -2.31
N GLN A 330 -6.13 2.46 -2.61
CA GLN A 330 -5.30 2.98 -3.69
C GLN A 330 -5.08 4.51 -3.60
N ALA A 331 -4.63 5.11 -4.70
CA ALA A 331 -4.32 6.54 -4.81
C ALA A 331 -5.58 7.42 -4.98
N TYR A 332 -6.70 7.07 -4.34
CA TYR A 332 -7.95 7.81 -4.40
C TYR A 332 -8.29 8.45 -3.05
N SER A 333 -8.73 9.70 -3.08
CA SER A 333 -9.32 10.40 -1.93
C SER A 333 -10.80 10.07 -1.76
N LEU A 334 -11.40 10.53 -0.66
CA LEU A 334 -12.85 10.51 -0.40
C LEU A 334 -13.67 11.29 -1.45
N THR A 335 -13.02 12.10 -2.28
CA THR A 335 -13.68 13.01 -3.24
C THR A 335 -13.32 12.73 -4.70
N ASP A 336 -12.35 11.86 -4.95
CA ASP A 336 -11.93 11.53 -6.30
C ASP A 336 -12.93 10.62 -7.02
N PRO A 337 -12.94 10.64 -8.37
CA PRO A 337 -13.40 9.47 -9.11
C PRO A 337 -12.53 8.27 -8.71
N ALA A 338 -13.16 7.20 -8.25
CA ALA A 338 -12.52 5.97 -7.79
C ALA A 338 -13.24 4.76 -8.40
N PRO A 339 -13.01 4.46 -9.69
CA PRO A 339 -13.67 3.37 -10.41
C PRO A 339 -13.11 1.99 -10.02
N THR A 340 -13.10 1.70 -8.72
CA THR A 340 -12.49 0.51 -8.11
C THR A 340 -13.39 -0.06 -7.01
N TYR A 341 -13.27 -1.35 -6.72
CA TYR A 341 -14.09 -2.08 -5.74
C TYR A 341 -15.61 -1.94 -5.97
N GLY A 342 -16.01 -1.78 -7.24
CA GLY A 342 -17.39 -1.56 -7.65
C GLY A 342 -17.92 -0.15 -7.40
N ASN A 343 -17.06 0.81 -7.05
CA ASN A 343 -17.42 2.21 -6.88
C ASN A 343 -17.23 3.00 -8.18
N ALA A 344 -17.88 4.17 -8.25
CA ALA A 344 -17.49 5.24 -9.17
C ALA A 344 -16.66 6.33 -8.45
N ASN A 345 -16.86 6.48 -7.14
CA ASN A 345 -16.17 7.34 -6.19
C ASN A 345 -16.51 6.87 -4.77
N PHE A 346 -15.85 7.41 -3.74
CA PHE A 346 -16.09 7.05 -2.35
C PHE A 346 -17.13 7.92 -1.62
N SER A 347 -18.09 8.52 -2.34
CA SER A 347 -19.13 9.37 -1.72
C SER A 347 -19.96 8.65 -0.66
N ASP A 348 -20.36 7.38 -0.88
CA ASP A 348 -21.14 6.63 0.12
C ASP A 348 -20.35 6.42 1.41
N LEU A 349 -19.06 6.10 1.31
CA LEU A 349 -18.16 5.93 2.47
C LEU A 349 -17.91 7.26 3.19
N ARG A 350 -17.75 8.35 2.43
CA ARG A 350 -17.62 9.71 2.97
C ARG A 350 -18.88 10.12 3.73
N ASP A 351 -20.05 9.91 3.14
CA ASP A 351 -21.33 10.27 3.74
C ASP A 351 -21.62 9.38 4.98
N TRP A 352 -21.23 8.11 4.93
CA TRP A 352 -21.23 7.20 6.09
C TRP A 352 -20.32 7.69 7.22
N THR A 353 -19.11 8.16 6.89
CA THR A 353 -18.15 8.72 7.86
C THR A 353 -18.74 9.94 8.56
N GLY A 354 -19.32 10.87 7.79
CA GLY A 354 -19.99 12.04 8.33
C GLY A 354 -21.17 11.66 9.24
N PHE A 355 -21.95 10.65 8.86
CA PHE A 355 -23.03 10.13 9.70
C PHE A 355 -22.52 9.57 11.04
N LEU A 356 -21.44 8.77 11.03
CA LEU A 356 -20.84 8.24 12.26
C LEU A 356 -20.41 9.36 13.22
N LEU A 357 -19.71 10.37 12.69
CA LEU A 357 -19.26 11.53 13.47
C LEU A 357 -20.43 12.33 14.06
N GLN A 358 -21.49 12.56 13.29
CA GLN A 358 -22.71 13.22 13.79
C GLN A 358 -23.44 12.43 14.88
N ARG A 359 -23.33 11.09 14.85
CA ARG A 359 -23.87 10.20 15.88
C ARG A 359 -22.96 10.04 17.10
N GLY A 360 -21.79 10.70 17.11
CA GLY A 360 -20.82 10.60 18.20
C GLY A 360 -20.17 9.22 18.30
N ARG A 361 -20.16 8.45 17.21
CA ARG A 361 -19.42 7.18 17.14
C ARG A 361 -17.93 7.47 17.05
N PRO A 362 -17.06 6.69 17.72
CA PRO A 362 -15.62 6.85 17.57
C PRO A 362 -15.18 6.42 16.17
N VAL A 363 -14.40 7.27 15.51
CA VAL A 363 -13.91 7.06 14.14
C VAL A 363 -12.40 7.29 14.09
N VAL A 364 -11.69 6.36 13.46
CA VAL A 364 -10.30 6.50 13.01
C VAL A 364 -10.31 6.34 11.51
N PHE A 365 -9.90 7.35 10.75
CA PHE A 365 -9.84 7.24 9.30
C PHE A 365 -8.71 6.30 8.88
N TYR A 366 -8.96 5.43 7.90
CA TYR A 366 -8.01 4.37 7.54
C TYR A 366 -7.58 4.49 6.07
N PRO A 367 -6.76 5.50 5.70
CA PRO A 367 -6.35 5.67 4.32
C PRO A 367 -5.14 4.80 3.96
N GLU A 368 -5.03 4.46 2.69
CA GLU A 368 -3.85 3.79 2.13
C GLU A 368 -2.79 4.77 1.62
N THR A 369 -1.50 4.44 1.71
CA THR A 369 -0.41 5.28 1.14
C THR A 369 0.42 4.58 0.08
N ALA A 370 0.20 3.28 -0.09
CA ALA A 370 0.71 2.48 -1.18
C ALA A 370 -0.14 1.22 -1.29
N TYR A 371 -0.38 0.77 -2.51
CA TYR A 371 -0.98 -0.52 -2.83
C TYR A 371 0.14 -1.49 -3.25
N TRP A 372 -0.18 -2.74 -3.59
CA TRP A 372 0.84 -3.67 -4.08
C TRP A 372 0.39 -4.49 -5.28
N VAL A 373 -0.78 -5.13 -5.24
CA VAL A 373 -1.19 -6.13 -6.24
C VAL A 373 -1.31 -5.52 -7.65
N ASN A 374 -0.39 -5.86 -8.56
CA ASN A 374 -0.34 -5.49 -9.98
C ASN A 374 -0.61 -4.01 -10.36
N TYR A 375 -0.51 -3.09 -9.41
CA TYR A 375 -0.89 -1.69 -9.61
C TYR A 375 0.32 -0.77 -9.54
N ASP A 376 0.86 -0.54 -8.34
CA ASP A 376 1.83 0.51 -8.07
C ASP A 376 3.21 -0.03 -7.66
N ILE A 377 3.44 -0.46 -6.41
CA ILE A 377 4.80 -0.88 -5.98
C ILE A 377 5.31 -2.07 -6.78
N SER A 378 4.45 -3.05 -7.07
CA SER A 378 4.87 -4.23 -7.85
C SER A 378 5.10 -3.94 -9.35
N VAL A 379 4.61 -2.79 -9.86
CA VAL A 379 4.80 -2.29 -11.24
C VAL A 379 5.80 -1.11 -11.29
N PRO A 380 6.55 -0.91 -10.21
CA PRO A 380 7.05 0.37 -9.67
C PRO A 380 6.50 1.66 -10.31
N LEU A 381 5.21 1.96 -10.11
CA LEU A 381 4.64 3.27 -10.42
C LEU A 381 4.92 4.25 -9.28
N PHE A 382 5.51 5.40 -9.57
CA PHE A 382 5.76 6.44 -8.56
C PHE A 382 4.51 7.28 -8.27
N LEU A 383 3.54 6.77 -7.51
CA LEU A 383 2.28 7.45 -7.19
C LEU A 383 2.29 8.25 -5.88
N ALA A 384 3.40 8.21 -5.13
CA ALA A 384 3.50 8.83 -3.81
C ALA A 384 3.11 10.33 -3.76
N PRO A 385 3.39 11.19 -4.77
CA PRO A 385 2.91 12.58 -4.75
C PRO A 385 1.39 12.71 -4.81
N LYS A 386 0.70 11.83 -5.56
CA LYS A 386 -0.77 11.74 -5.57
C LYS A 386 -1.30 11.29 -4.20
N TYR A 387 -0.77 10.20 -3.64
CA TYR A 387 -1.13 9.77 -2.29
C TYR A 387 -0.97 10.90 -1.27
N ALA A 388 0.19 11.59 -1.25
CA ALA A 388 0.44 12.73 -0.35
C ALA A 388 -0.60 13.86 -0.48
N THR A 389 -1.05 14.14 -1.71
CA THR A 389 -2.09 15.14 -1.98
C THR A 389 -3.43 14.70 -1.40
N ASP A 390 -3.81 13.45 -1.63
CA ASP A 390 -5.10 12.92 -1.18
C ASP A 390 -5.18 12.82 0.33
N ARG A 391 -4.11 12.39 1.00
CA ARG A 391 -4.10 12.31 2.47
C ARG A 391 -4.28 13.68 3.11
N LEU A 392 -3.76 14.74 2.47
CA LEU A 392 -4.03 16.11 2.89
C LEU A 392 -5.49 16.51 2.63
N GLU A 393 -6.02 16.25 1.42
CA GLU A 393 -7.40 16.58 1.05
C GLU A 393 -8.43 15.83 1.90
N ASP A 394 -8.20 14.55 2.20
CA ASP A 394 -9.01 13.72 3.08
C ASP A 394 -9.04 14.30 4.49
N ALA A 395 -7.88 14.69 5.03
CA ALA A 395 -7.79 15.28 6.36
C ALA A 395 -8.55 16.62 6.46
N GLU A 396 -8.46 17.48 5.45
CA GLU A 396 -9.25 18.71 5.38
C GLU A 396 -10.75 18.44 5.23
N THR A 397 -11.12 17.44 4.42
CA THR A 397 -12.51 17.00 4.25
C THR A 397 -13.11 16.51 5.58
N LEU A 398 -12.36 15.69 6.32
CA LEU A 398 -12.78 15.14 7.60
C LEU A 398 -12.91 16.20 8.69
N ASP A 399 -11.95 17.12 8.80
CA ASP A 399 -12.02 18.23 9.77
C ASP A 399 -13.20 19.17 9.51
N ALA A 400 -13.66 19.26 8.26
CA ALA A 400 -14.82 20.08 7.89
C ALA A 400 -16.17 19.40 8.16
N MET A 401 -16.20 18.09 8.46
CA MET A 401 -17.44 17.38 8.70
C MET A 401 -18.10 17.81 10.02
N PRO A 402 -19.42 18.04 10.04
CA PRO A 402 -20.14 18.23 11.30
C PRO A 402 -20.02 16.99 12.17
N ALA A 403 -19.66 17.17 13.45
CA ALA A 403 -19.39 16.06 14.35
C ALA A 403 -19.93 16.34 15.76
N ALA A 404 -20.56 15.32 16.38
CA ALA A 404 -20.96 15.37 17.78
C ALA A 404 -19.80 14.98 18.72
N ALA A 405 -18.82 14.25 18.19
CA ALA A 405 -17.54 13.95 18.84
C ALA A 405 -16.41 14.14 17.80
N PRO A 406 -15.22 14.62 18.21
CA PRO A 406 -14.12 14.80 17.28
C PRO A 406 -13.67 13.46 16.68
N LEU A 407 -13.18 13.50 15.44
CA LEU A 407 -12.41 12.40 14.85
C LEU A 407 -11.26 12.02 15.80
N LEU A 408 -11.06 10.73 16.07
CA LEU A 408 -9.95 10.29 16.93
C LEU A 408 -8.60 10.51 16.25
N GLY A 409 -8.55 10.24 14.95
CA GLY A 409 -7.41 10.49 14.08
C GLY A 409 -7.36 9.51 12.92
N GLN A 410 -6.18 8.95 12.65
CA GLN A 410 -5.98 8.05 11.50
C GLN A 410 -5.06 6.86 11.82
N LEU A 411 -5.28 5.78 11.08
CA LEU A 411 -4.40 4.62 10.98
C LEU A 411 -3.94 4.52 9.52
N ASN A 412 -2.66 4.62 9.22
CA ASN A 412 -2.16 4.52 7.85
C ASN A 412 -2.17 3.07 7.38
N PHE A 413 -2.79 2.73 6.25
CA PHE A 413 -2.60 1.43 5.62
C PHE A 413 -1.34 1.49 4.75
N GLU A 414 -0.27 0.82 5.19
CA GLU A 414 1.06 0.91 4.60
C GLU A 414 1.50 -0.43 3.98
N SER A 415 1.89 -0.37 2.69
CA SER A 415 2.29 -1.55 1.89
C SER A 415 3.76 -1.51 1.45
N GLY A 416 4.64 -0.87 2.25
CA GLY A 416 6.09 -0.80 2.02
C GLY A 416 6.63 0.62 1.73
N TRP A 417 7.96 0.75 1.56
CA TRP A 417 8.64 2.07 1.57
C TRP A 417 9.38 2.45 0.29
N GLN A 418 9.77 1.46 -0.51
CA GLN A 418 10.62 1.64 -1.70
C GLN A 418 9.92 2.45 -2.79
N TRP A 419 10.63 2.80 -3.87
CA TRP A 419 10.06 3.54 -5.02
C TRP A 419 9.46 4.90 -4.63
N GLY A 420 10.02 5.54 -3.58
CA GLY A 420 9.57 6.83 -3.09
C GLY A 420 8.32 6.78 -2.20
N TYR A 421 7.77 5.60 -1.87
CA TYR A 421 6.53 5.49 -1.08
C TYR A 421 6.66 5.95 0.38
N TRP A 422 7.89 5.97 0.92
CA TRP A 422 8.20 6.66 2.18
C TRP A 422 7.72 8.14 2.19
N LEU A 423 7.60 8.79 1.03
CA LEU A 423 7.11 10.17 0.91
C LEU A 423 5.67 10.30 1.38
N ALA A 424 4.80 9.40 0.92
CA ALA A 424 3.38 9.41 1.26
C ALA A 424 3.18 9.14 2.75
N ASN A 425 3.93 8.18 3.31
CA ASN A 425 3.90 7.85 4.74
C ASN A 425 4.35 9.06 5.60
N SER A 426 5.44 9.73 5.19
CA SER A 426 5.96 10.92 5.89
C SER A 426 4.98 12.10 5.85
N VAL A 427 4.32 12.33 4.72
CA VAL A 427 3.31 13.38 4.60
C VAL A 427 2.08 13.05 5.43
N GLN A 428 1.61 11.80 5.38
CA GLN A 428 0.47 11.35 6.18
C GLN A 428 0.73 11.55 7.67
N ALA A 429 1.92 11.17 8.16
CA ALA A 429 2.32 11.38 9.55
C ALA A 429 2.32 12.86 9.95
N LEU A 430 2.87 13.73 9.09
CA LEU A 430 2.86 15.18 9.29
C LEU A 430 1.44 15.74 9.36
N VAL A 431 0.54 15.30 8.47
CA VAL A 431 -0.87 15.72 8.40
C VAL A 431 -1.63 15.29 9.65
N ALA A 432 -1.33 14.11 10.21
CA ALA A 432 -1.86 13.63 11.49
C ALA A 432 -1.45 14.51 12.67
N TRP A 433 -0.24 15.07 12.61
CA TRP A 433 0.32 15.88 13.68
C TRP A 433 -0.15 17.33 13.62
N ARG A 434 -0.28 17.92 12.44
CA ARG A 434 -0.65 19.33 12.27
C ARG A 434 -1.21 19.61 10.89
N ARG A 435 -1.89 20.75 10.73
CA ARG A 435 -2.38 21.23 9.44
C ARG A 435 -1.26 21.97 8.67
N PRO A 436 -0.71 21.42 7.57
CA PRO A 436 0.27 22.12 6.75
C PRO A 436 -0.38 23.23 5.91
N LYS A 437 0.42 24.17 5.42
CA LYS A 437 -0.03 25.23 4.49
C LYS A 437 -0.15 24.70 3.06
N GLY A 438 -1.09 23.78 2.83
CA GLY A 438 -1.22 23.07 1.57
C GLY A 438 -0.09 22.06 1.31
N LEU A 439 -0.12 21.45 0.12
CA LEU A 439 0.83 20.40 -0.27
C LEU A 439 2.28 20.88 -0.31
N ALA A 440 2.53 22.06 -0.89
CA ALA A 440 3.86 22.67 -0.91
C ALA A 440 4.41 22.90 0.51
N GLY A 441 3.55 23.32 1.44
CA GLY A 441 3.92 23.48 2.85
C GLY A 441 4.27 22.15 3.53
N ALA A 442 3.60 21.06 3.15
CA ALA A 442 3.92 19.71 3.65
C ALA A 442 5.28 19.25 3.15
N PHE A 443 5.55 19.32 1.84
CA PHE A 443 6.84 18.95 1.25
C PHE A 443 7.99 19.82 1.78
N SER A 444 7.80 21.14 1.86
CA SER A 444 8.83 22.05 2.40
C SER A 444 9.18 21.71 3.86
N GLN A 445 8.21 21.22 4.65
CA GLN A 445 8.48 20.79 6.01
C GLN A 445 9.29 19.49 6.05
N ILE A 446 8.86 18.43 5.37
CA ILE A 446 9.54 17.13 5.46
C ILE A 446 10.95 17.21 4.86
N PHE A 447 11.13 18.03 3.82
CA PHE A 447 12.44 18.28 3.19
C PHE A 447 13.22 19.43 3.85
N ARG A 448 12.85 19.85 5.06
CA ARG A 448 13.51 20.99 5.71
C ARG A 448 15.01 20.80 5.88
N PHE A 449 15.52 19.56 5.93
CA PHE A 449 16.94 19.22 6.03
C PHE A 449 17.73 19.51 4.73
N LEU A 450 17.06 19.66 3.58
CA LEU A 450 17.71 20.04 2.33
C LEU A 450 18.08 21.54 2.30
N PRO A 451 19.10 21.93 1.51
CA PRO A 451 19.37 23.33 1.21
C PRO A 451 18.14 24.03 0.61
N THR A 452 17.95 25.33 0.90
CA THR A 452 16.74 26.07 0.50
C THR A 452 16.46 25.99 -1.00
N ALA A 453 17.48 26.14 -1.86
CA ALA A 453 17.30 26.09 -3.32
C ALA A 453 16.79 24.72 -3.79
N THR A 454 17.47 23.63 -3.39
CA THR A 454 17.06 22.25 -3.70
C THR A 454 15.66 21.96 -3.16
N ARG A 455 15.39 22.35 -1.91
CA ARG A 455 14.09 22.14 -1.26
C ARG A 455 12.95 22.82 -2.03
N THR A 456 13.13 24.07 -2.44
CA THR A 456 12.12 24.80 -3.20
C THR A 456 11.89 24.15 -4.55
N ALA A 457 12.95 23.88 -5.32
CA ALA A 457 12.85 23.25 -6.63
C ALA A 457 12.17 21.87 -6.57
N LEU A 458 12.54 21.05 -5.57
CA LEU A 458 11.94 19.74 -5.36
C LEU A 458 10.47 19.83 -4.93
N THR A 459 10.14 20.78 -4.05
CA THR A 459 8.76 21.02 -3.60
C THR A 459 7.86 21.41 -4.76
N ASP A 460 8.28 22.38 -5.56
CA ASP A 460 7.52 22.85 -6.73
C ASP A 460 7.33 21.71 -7.74
N LEU A 461 8.39 20.95 -8.01
CA LEU A 461 8.33 19.81 -8.92
C LEU A 461 7.38 18.70 -8.43
N LEU A 462 7.39 18.37 -7.13
CA LEU A 462 6.48 17.37 -6.57
C LEU A 462 5.01 17.82 -6.63
N VAL A 463 4.74 19.12 -6.46
CA VAL A 463 3.39 19.69 -6.63
C VAL A 463 2.95 19.59 -8.08
N ASP A 464 3.80 19.97 -9.04
CA ASP A 464 3.54 19.81 -10.47
C ASP A 464 3.27 18.34 -10.81
N PHE A 465 4.06 17.42 -10.24
CA PHE A 465 3.92 15.99 -10.46
C PHE A 465 2.58 15.46 -9.94
N ALA A 466 2.21 15.81 -8.70
CA ALA A 466 0.92 15.41 -8.13
C ALA A 466 -0.27 15.94 -8.94
N ALA A 467 -0.19 17.18 -9.42
CA ALA A 467 -1.21 17.76 -10.28
C ALA A 467 -1.32 17.01 -11.63
N ALA A 468 -0.20 16.65 -12.25
CA ALA A 468 -0.17 15.84 -13.46
C ALA A 468 -0.77 14.44 -13.22
N GLN A 469 -0.46 13.81 -12.09
CA GLN A 469 -1.01 12.51 -11.70
C GLN A 469 -2.51 12.55 -11.51
N ARG A 470 -3.03 13.52 -10.75
CA ARG A 470 -4.48 13.69 -10.59
C ARG A 470 -5.15 13.85 -11.95
N ARG A 471 -4.64 14.78 -12.76
CA ARG A 471 -5.26 15.15 -14.03
C ARG A 471 -5.25 14.02 -15.06
N LEU A 472 -4.11 13.38 -15.28
CA LEU A 472 -3.95 12.36 -16.33
C LEU A 472 -4.27 10.95 -15.84
N LEU A 473 -3.77 10.58 -14.66
CA LEU A 473 -3.86 9.20 -14.17
C LEU A 473 -5.19 8.92 -13.49
N VAL A 474 -5.74 9.85 -12.70
CA VAL A 474 -6.99 9.64 -11.96
C VAL A 474 -8.19 10.19 -12.70
N GLU A 475 -8.11 11.42 -13.20
CA GLU A 475 -9.22 12.06 -13.89
C GLU A 475 -9.30 11.68 -15.36
N GLY A 476 -8.20 11.32 -16.05
CA GLY A 476 -8.25 11.07 -17.50
C GLY A 476 -8.50 12.34 -18.33
N ARG A 477 -8.12 13.50 -17.79
CA ARG A 477 -8.32 14.82 -18.40
C ARG A 477 -7.04 15.33 -19.07
N ARG A 478 -7.15 15.81 -20.30
CA ARG A 478 -6.03 16.37 -21.08
C ARG A 478 -5.83 17.87 -20.80
N ALA A 479 -4.70 18.42 -21.22
CA ALA A 479 -4.36 19.83 -20.99
C ALA A 479 -5.32 20.79 -21.70
N ASP A 480 -5.95 20.36 -22.79
CA ASP A 480 -6.99 21.12 -23.51
C ASP A 480 -8.36 21.14 -22.78
N GLY A 481 -8.45 20.51 -21.60
CA GLY A 481 -9.66 20.40 -20.79
C GLY A 481 -10.59 19.26 -21.20
N SER A 482 -10.28 18.54 -22.28
CA SER A 482 -11.09 17.40 -22.71
C SER A 482 -10.94 16.21 -21.75
N GLN A 483 -12.06 15.53 -21.56
CA GLN A 483 -12.20 14.41 -20.66
C GLN A 483 -12.29 13.13 -21.48
N THR A 484 -11.45 12.15 -21.19
CA THR A 484 -11.50 10.84 -21.85
C THR A 484 -12.80 10.14 -21.48
N THR A 485 -13.46 9.55 -22.46
CA THR A 485 -14.69 8.78 -22.25
C THR A 485 -14.37 7.28 -22.11
N PRO A 486 -15.17 6.49 -21.37
CA PRO A 486 -14.95 5.05 -21.25
C PRO A 486 -14.96 4.33 -22.61
N ALA A 487 -14.16 3.28 -22.75
CA ALA A 487 -14.09 2.53 -24.00
C ALA A 487 -15.40 1.74 -24.27
N PRO A 488 -15.73 1.47 -25.56
CA PRO A 488 -16.89 0.67 -25.89
C PRO A 488 -16.84 -0.73 -25.26
N GLY A 489 -17.83 -1.02 -24.40
CA GLY A 489 -17.96 -2.31 -23.72
C GLY A 489 -17.07 -2.49 -22.48
N THR A 490 -16.54 -1.40 -21.92
CA THR A 490 -15.75 -1.41 -20.67
C THR A 490 -16.36 -0.48 -19.61
N GLY A 491 -15.90 -0.61 -18.37
CA GLY A 491 -16.32 0.20 -17.24
C GLY A 491 -15.68 1.60 -17.21
N PRO A 492 -16.15 2.49 -16.32
CA PRO A 492 -15.66 3.88 -16.22
C PRO A 492 -14.16 4.02 -15.98
N GLY A 493 -13.50 3.01 -15.40
CA GLY A 493 -12.05 2.99 -15.18
C GLY A 493 -11.23 3.17 -16.45
N SER A 494 -11.76 2.72 -17.61
CA SER A 494 -11.07 2.77 -18.90
C SER A 494 -10.90 4.19 -19.45
N ALA A 495 -11.51 5.18 -18.80
CA ALA A 495 -11.31 6.59 -19.11
C ALA A 495 -10.02 7.17 -18.48
N THR A 496 -9.28 6.40 -17.68
CA THR A 496 -8.17 6.91 -16.87
C THR A 496 -6.84 6.31 -17.33
N ALA A 497 -5.74 7.07 -17.30
CA ALA A 497 -4.45 6.52 -17.74
C ALA A 497 -3.93 5.45 -16.76
N ILE A 498 -4.26 5.52 -15.46
CA ILE A 498 -3.80 4.52 -14.49
C ILE A 498 -4.31 3.12 -14.79
N ALA A 499 -5.51 3.00 -15.36
CA ALA A 499 -6.06 1.72 -15.81
C ALA A 499 -5.17 1.02 -16.85
N TYR A 500 -4.34 1.76 -17.58
CA TYR A 500 -3.44 1.22 -18.60
C TYR A 500 -2.00 1.06 -18.11
N LEU A 501 -1.59 1.82 -17.09
CA LEU A 501 -0.24 1.73 -16.53
C LEU A 501 -0.07 0.57 -15.55
N GLN A 502 -1.15 0.12 -14.89
CA GLN A 502 -1.15 -1.10 -14.08
C GLN A 502 -0.70 -2.33 -14.89
N GLY A 503 -0.12 -3.31 -14.23
CA GLY A 503 0.37 -4.54 -14.84
C GLY A 503 -0.78 -5.49 -15.20
N SER A 504 -0.64 -6.23 -16.30
CA SER A 504 -1.54 -7.36 -16.56
C SER A 504 -1.29 -8.48 -15.57
N GLU A 505 -2.34 -8.95 -14.90
CA GLU A 505 -2.27 -10.08 -13.97
C GLU A 505 -3.48 -10.96 -14.26
N GLY A 506 -3.25 -12.25 -14.47
CA GLY A 506 -4.28 -13.11 -15.03
C GLY A 506 -5.53 -13.26 -14.17
N LEU A 507 -5.38 -13.37 -12.84
CA LEU A 507 -6.50 -13.43 -11.91
C LEU A 507 -7.20 -12.07 -11.79
N SER A 508 -6.46 -10.97 -11.68
CA SER A 508 -7.05 -9.62 -11.60
C SER A 508 -7.77 -9.24 -12.88
N ASP A 509 -7.20 -9.57 -14.04
CA ASP A 509 -7.78 -9.31 -15.35
C ASP A 509 -9.00 -10.21 -15.57
N LEU A 510 -8.94 -11.50 -15.20
CA LEU A 510 -10.09 -12.41 -15.24
C LEU A 510 -11.22 -11.95 -14.30
N ALA A 511 -10.89 -11.50 -13.08
CA ALA A 511 -11.86 -10.95 -12.14
C ALA A 511 -12.48 -9.66 -12.67
N SER A 512 -11.69 -8.79 -13.30
CA SER A 512 -12.18 -7.56 -13.96
C SER A 512 -13.11 -7.89 -15.12
N LEU A 513 -12.75 -8.86 -15.94
CA LEU A 513 -13.59 -9.38 -17.03
C LEU A 513 -14.89 -9.98 -16.47
N ALA A 514 -14.82 -10.81 -15.43
CA ALA A 514 -16.00 -11.38 -14.77
C ALA A 514 -16.89 -10.29 -14.16
N ALA A 515 -16.30 -9.32 -13.47
CA ALA A 515 -16.95 -8.14 -12.90
C ALA A 515 -17.74 -7.34 -13.95
N ARG A 516 -17.18 -7.12 -15.14
CA ARG A 516 -17.87 -6.45 -16.27
C ARG A 516 -19.18 -7.15 -16.64
N TYR A 517 -19.24 -8.48 -16.57
CA TYR A 517 -20.40 -9.26 -17.03
C TYR A 517 -21.34 -9.72 -15.91
N LEU A 518 -20.83 -9.93 -14.70
CA LEU A 518 -21.59 -10.43 -13.54
C LEU A 518 -21.97 -9.30 -12.56
N GLY A 519 -21.46 -8.09 -12.79
CA GLY A 519 -21.75 -6.93 -11.96
C GLY A 519 -21.11 -6.97 -10.58
N GLU A 520 -20.08 -7.78 -10.34
CA GLU A 520 -19.27 -7.71 -9.13
C GLU A 520 -18.19 -6.63 -9.28
N GLY A 521 -17.63 -6.11 -8.17
CA GLY A 521 -16.63 -5.06 -8.23
C GLY A 521 -15.23 -5.63 -8.47
N ALA A 522 -14.48 -5.12 -9.45
CA ALA A 522 -13.06 -5.44 -9.61
C ALA A 522 -12.21 -4.59 -8.66
N PRO A 523 -11.10 -5.13 -8.10
CA PRO A 523 -10.18 -4.37 -7.24
C PRO A 523 -9.37 -3.32 -8.01
N GLN A 524 -9.39 -3.36 -9.34
CA GLN A 524 -8.63 -2.46 -10.20
C GLN A 524 -9.54 -1.68 -11.15
N PRO A 525 -9.15 -0.45 -11.56
CA PRO A 525 -9.81 0.26 -12.64
C PRO A 525 -9.85 -0.57 -13.92
N ASP A 526 -11.03 -0.65 -14.50
CA ASP A 526 -11.25 -1.43 -15.72
C ASP A 526 -10.51 -0.85 -16.94
N ARG A 527 -10.11 -1.68 -17.91
CA ARG A 527 -9.34 -1.23 -19.09
C ARG A 527 -9.68 -1.98 -20.37
N LEU A 528 -9.40 -1.39 -21.52
CA LEU A 528 -9.44 -2.12 -22.79
C LEU A 528 -8.18 -2.98 -22.93
N HIS A 529 -8.27 -4.32 -22.84
CA HIS A 529 -7.08 -5.19 -22.89
C HIS A 529 -6.49 -5.28 -24.31
N PHE A 530 -5.19 -5.62 -24.44
CA PHE A 530 -4.51 -5.74 -25.73
C PHE A 530 -5.25 -6.67 -26.72
N MET A 531 -5.68 -7.84 -26.24
CA MET A 531 -6.38 -8.82 -27.08
C MET A 531 -7.72 -8.32 -27.62
N GLU A 532 -8.38 -7.40 -26.91
CA GLU A 532 -9.66 -6.82 -27.30
C GLU A 532 -9.56 -5.86 -28.50
N LEU A 533 -8.33 -5.47 -28.88
CA LEU A 533 -8.01 -4.67 -30.06
C LEU A 533 -7.59 -5.53 -31.27
N TRP A 534 -7.15 -6.77 -31.02
CA TRP A 534 -6.68 -7.71 -32.03
C TRP A 534 -7.71 -8.73 -32.51
N ARG A 535 -8.61 -9.20 -31.65
CA ARG A 535 -9.57 -10.27 -31.99
C ARG A 535 -11.01 -9.76 -32.08
N GLU A 536 -11.78 -10.38 -32.97
CA GLU A 536 -13.21 -10.10 -33.18
C GLU A 536 -14.12 -10.80 -32.17
N THR A 537 -13.66 -11.89 -31.54
CA THR A 537 -14.42 -12.64 -30.55
C THR A 537 -13.59 -12.92 -29.29
N PRO A 538 -14.18 -12.83 -28.09
CA PRO A 538 -13.52 -13.16 -26.84
C PRO A 538 -13.06 -14.63 -26.83
N PRO A 539 -12.00 -14.95 -26.06
CA PRO A 539 -11.56 -16.32 -25.82
C PRO A 539 -12.70 -17.25 -25.39
N LEU A 540 -12.52 -18.56 -25.63
CA LEU A 540 -13.50 -19.60 -25.28
C LEU A 540 -13.82 -19.60 -23.77
N SER A 541 -12.84 -19.26 -22.92
CA SER A 541 -13.00 -19.11 -21.47
C SER A 541 -14.04 -18.05 -21.06
N LEU A 542 -14.06 -16.90 -21.74
CA LEU A 542 -15.07 -15.85 -21.56
C LEU A 542 -16.46 -16.27 -22.05
N ARG A 543 -16.52 -17.06 -23.13
CA ARG A 543 -17.78 -17.66 -23.62
C ARG A 543 -18.37 -18.64 -22.61
N LEU A 544 -17.53 -19.44 -21.95
CA LEU A 544 -17.90 -20.39 -20.91
C LEU A 544 -18.36 -19.69 -19.61
N ALA A 545 -17.65 -18.65 -19.16
CA ALA A 545 -18.04 -17.88 -17.98
C ALA A 545 -19.45 -17.27 -18.12
N ARG A 546 -19.80 -16.80 -19.32
CA ARG A 546 -21.12 -16.24 -19.63
C ARG A 546 -22.22 -17.32 -19.77
N ALA A 547 -21.88 -18.48 -20.34
CA ALA A 547 -22.81 -19.62 -20.43
C ALA A 547 -23.20 -20.18 -19.05
N LEU A 548 -22.35 -19.98 -18.04
CA LEU A 548 -22.62 -20.37 -16.65
C LEU A 548 -23.37 -19.28 -15.85
N GLY A 549 -23.35 -18.02 -16.30
CA GLY A 549 -23.94 -16.87 -15.60
C GLY A 549 -25.34 -16.47 -16.04
N GLU A 550 -25.68 -16.56 -17.34
CA GLU A 550 -27.00 -16.17 -17.85
C GLU A 550 -27.53 -17.15 -18.92
N GLY A 551 -28.77 -17.61 -18.74
CA GLY A 551 -29.42 -18.48 -19.71
C GLY A 551 -29.65 -17.81 -21.06
N GLY A 552 -29.09 -18.39 -22.12
CA GLY A 552 -29.55 -18.43 -23.53
C GLY A 552 -29.76 -17.12 -24.32
N ALA A 553 -30.40 -16.10 -23.76
CA ALA A 553 -30.98 -14.98 -24.51
C ALA A 553 -29.97 -13.86 -24.86
N ALA A 554 -28.87 -13.72 -24.11
CA ALA A 554 -27.83 -12.73 -24.40
C ALA A 554 -26.85 -13.15 -25.52
N MET A 555 -26.98 -14.37 -26.05
CA MET A 555 -26.14 -14.87 -27.14
C MET A 555 -26.46 -14.18 -28.48
N THR A 556 -27.71 -13.81 -28.74
CA THR A 556 -28.15 -13.40 -30.09
C THR A 556 -27.68 -12.01 -30.53
N ASP A 557 -27.49 -11.05 -29.62
CA ASP A 557 -26.96 -9.71 -29.97
C ASP A 557 -25.44 -9.71 -30.20
N PHE A 558 -24.73 -10.72 -29.71
CA PHE A 558 -23.27 -10.81 -29.77
C PHE A 558 -22.75 -11.34 -31.13
N PHE A 559 -23.53 -12.17 -31.83
CA PHE A 559 -23.08 -12.85 -33.05
C PHE A 559 -23.15 -11.99 -34.33
N LEU A 560 -23.75 -10.80 -34.29
CA LEU A 560 -24.03 -9.99 -35.49
C LEU A 560 -23.18 -8.71 -35.62
N SER A 561 -22.24 -8.43 -34.70
CA SER A 561 -21.57 -7.10 -34.61
C SER A 561 -20.06 -7.10 -34.32
N GLY A 562 -19.35 -8.24 -34.47
CA GLY A 562 -17.94 -8.37 -34.09
C GLY A 562 -17.00 -7.38 -34.81
N GLU A 563 -17.23 -7.17 -36.11
CA GLU A 563 -16.47 -6.21 -36.94
C GLU A 563 -16.72 -4.76 -36.50
N THR A 564 -17.96 -4.43 -36.09
CA THR A 564 -18.31 -3.07 -35.65
C THR A 564 -17.73 -2.72 -34.29
N LEU A 565 -17.73 -3.63 -33.31
CA LEU A 565 -17.22 -3.31 -31.97
C LEU A 565 -15.71 -3.14 -31.96
N ARG A 566 -14.97 -3.99 -32.67
CA ARG A 566 -13.52 -3.87 -32.83
C ARG A 566 -13.16 -2.56 -33.54
N GLN A 567 -13.88 -2.21 -34.62
CA GLN A 567 -13.68 -0.95 -35.31
C GLN A 567 -13.97 0.24 -34.40
N SER A 568 -15.08 0.22 -33.64
CA SER A 568 -15.40 1.25 -32.65
C SER A 568 -14.34 1.40 -31.58
N ARG A 569 -13.76 0.30 -31.09
CA ARG A 569 -12.66 0.31 -30.11
C ARG A 569 -11.37 0.91 -30.68
N ARG A 570 -11.06 0.63 -31.95
CA ARG A 570 -9.91 1.24 -32.65
C ARG A 570 -10.09 2.74 -32.89
N VAL A 571 -11.28 3.15 -33.31
CA VAL A 571 -11.64 4.58 -33.45
C VAL A 571 -11.56 5.27 -32.08
N TRP A 572 -12.16 4.68 -31.05
CA TRP A 572 -12.09 5.18 -29.69
C TRP A 572 -10.63 5.28 -29.21
N PHE A 573 -9.78 4.27 -29.47
CA PHE A 573 -8.36 4.34 -29.15
C PHE A 573 -7.72 5.59 -29.77
N GLN A 574 -7.92 5.81 -31.07
CA GLN A 574 -7.33 6.95 -31.78
C GLN A 574 -7.83 8.31 -31.27
N GLU A 575 -9.12 8.42 -30.95
CA GLU A 575 -9.76 9.68 -30.57
C GLU A 575 -9.61 10.01 -29.08
N GLN A 576 -9.54 8.99 -28.22
CA GLN A 576 -9.68 9.13 -26.77
C GLN A 576 -8.40 8.70 -26.06
N LEU A 577 -7.99 7.43 -26.18
CA LEU A 577 -6.90 6.88 -25.38
C LEU A 577 -5.51 7.31 -25.88
N TRP A 578 -5.28 7.29 -27.19
CA TRP A 578 -3.98 7.61 -27.78
C TRP A 578 -3.51 9.02 -27.42
N PRO A 579 -4.33 10.07 -27.51
CA PRO A 579 -3.94 11.39 -27.05
C PRO A 579 -3.65 11.46 -25.54
N LEU A 580 -4.43 10.75 -24.72
CA LEU A 580 -4.20 10.68 -23.27
C LEU A 580 -2.83 10.04 -22.96
N LEU A 581 -2.54 8.87 -23.54
CA LEU A 581 -1.27 8.17 -23.31
C LEU A 581 -0.07 8.94 -23.86
N ARG A 582 -0.21 9.61 -25.01
CA ARG A 582 0.85 10.49 -25.55
C ARG A 582 1.13 11.67 -24.64
N GLU A 583 0.09 12.30 -24.11
CA GLU A 583 0.27 13.41 -23.18
C GLU A 583 0.88 12.94 -21.85
N SER A 584 0.44 11.79 -21.31
CA SER A 584 1.06 11.17 -20.15
C SER A 584 2.54 10.89 -20.36
N ASN A 585 2.91 10.26 -21.47
CA ASN A 585 4.31 9.99 -21.79
C ASN A 585 5.15 11.27 -21.86
N ALA A 586 4.69 12.28 -22.61
CA ALA A 586 5.40 13.55 -22.75
C ALA A 586 5.52 14.30 -21.41
N THR A 587 4.44 14.35 -20.64
CA THR A 587 4.39 15.06 -19.36
C THR A 587 5.32 14.41 -18.34
N PHE A 588 5.23 13.09 -18.15
CA PHE A 588 6.05 12.41 -17.15
C PHE A 588 7.52 12.30 -17.56
N ALA A 589 7.84 12.21 -18.86
CA ALA A 589 9.23 12.32 -19.34
C ALA A 589 9.83 13.69 -19.02
N ALA A 590 9.11 14.79 -19.30
CA ALA A 590 9.59 16.14 -18.98
C ALA A 590 9.76 16.37 -17.48
N LEU A 591 8.83 15.85 -16.67
CA LEU A 591 8.94 15.95 -15.21
C LEU A 591 10.09 15.09 -14.65
N ALA A 592 10.30 13.87 -15.17
CA ALA A 592 11.43 13.02 -14.78
C ALA A 592 12.78 13.67 -15.12
N ALA A 593 12.91 14.32 -16.28
CA ALA A 593 14.11 15.08 -16.64
C ALA A 593 14.40 16.22 -15.64
N ARG A 594 13.37 16.92 -15.16
CA ARG A 594 13.51 17.94 -14.11
C ARG A 594 13.99 17.34 -12.79
N PHE A 595 13.52 16.15 -12.40
CA PHE A 595 14.03 15.46 -11.22
C PHE A 595 15.52 15.10 -11.37
N ALA A 596 15.90 14.53 -12.51
CA ALA A 596 17.29 14.18 -12.79
C ALA A 596 18.22 15.41 -12.71
N ALA A 597 17.78 16.56 -13.21
CA ALA A 597 18.53 17.81 -13.12
C ALA A 597 18.73 18.27 -11.65
N ILE A 598 17.72 18.13 -10.79
CA ILE A 598 17.84 18.47 -9.36
C ILE A 598 18.77 17.48 -8.64
N ALA A 599 18.69 16.18 -8.96
CA ALA A 599 19.53 15.14 -8.37
C ALA A 599 21.01 15.37 -8.68
N GLN A 600 21.35 15.69 -9.93
CA GLN A 600 22.73 16.01 -10.35
C GLN A 600 23.32 17.22 -9.60
N GLN A 601 22.48 18.18 -9.19
CA GLN A 601 22.91 19.38 -8.47
C GLN A 601 23.00 19.17 -6.94
N SER A 602 22.62 18.01 -6.42
CA SER A 602 22.46 17.76 -4.98
C SER A 602 23.28 16.58 -4.43
N PRO A 603 24.59 16.45 -4.71
CA PRO A 603 25.36 15.25 -4.38
C PRO A 603 25.47 14.94 -2.88
N SER A 604 25.51 15.96 -2.00
CA SER A 604 25.62 15.77 -0.54
C SER A 604 24.34 15.25 0.14
N HIS A 605 23.20 15.31 -0.56
CA HIS A 605 21.91 14.78 -0.11
C HIS A 605 21.33 13.82 -1.18
N GLY A 606 22.24 13.24 -1.98
CA GLY A 606 21.94 12.64 -3.27
C GLY A 606 20.94 11.50 -3.17
N GLU A 607 21.02 10.66 -2.14
CA GLU A 607 20.24 9.42 -2.10
C GLU A 607 18.72 9.67 -2.10
N VAL A 608 18.20 10.56 -1.24
CA VAL A 608 16.75 10.84 -1.19
C VAL A 608 16.24 11.47 -2.48
N VAL A 609 17.00 12.40 -3.05
CA VAL A 609 16.61 13.10 -4.28
C VAL A 609 16.73 12.16 -5.49
N GLN A 610 17.76 11.33 -5.52
CA GLN A 610 17.98 10.29 -6.53
C GLN A 610 16.86 9.24 -6.46
N ASP A 611 16.45 8.84 -5.26
CA ASP A 611 15.34 7.90 -5.04
C ASP A 611 14.05 8.40 -5.72
N LEU A 612 13.72 9.69 -5.56
CA LEU A 612 12.58 10.31 -6.23
C LEU A 612 12.79 10.44 -7.75
N ALA A 613 14.01 10.77 -8.19
CA ALA A 613 14.34 10.89 -9.61
C ALA A 613 14.22 9.56 -10.35
N ASP A 614 14.76 8.49 -9.78
CA ASP A 614 14.66 7.13 -10.31
C ASP A 614 13.19 6.68 -10.36
N SER A 615 12.42 6.98 -9.32
CA SER A 615 10.99 6.63 -9.27
C SER A 615 10.20 7.38 -10.35
N ALA A 616 10.47 8.69 -10.54
CA ALA A 616 9.86 9.47 -11.61
C ALA A 616 10.24 8.96 -13.01
N GLN A 617 11.51 8.56 -13.18
CA GLN A 617 12.01 7.99 -14.44
C GLN A 617 11.35 6.63 -14.75
N LEU A 618 11.13 5.77 -13.75
CA LEU A 618 10.38 4.52 -13.94
C LEU A 618 8.95 4.78 -14.41
N LEU A 619 8.23 5.74 -13.82
CA LEU A 619 6.88 6.08 -14.29
C LEU A 619 6.90 6.59 -15.75
N ALA A 620 7.87 7.43 -16.11
CA ALA A 620 8.02 7.91 -17.49
C ALA A 620 8.30 6.78 -18.48
N LEU A 621 9.22 5.87 -18.14
CA LEU A 621 9.52 4.68 -18.95
C LEU A 621 8.30 3.76 -19.09
N ARG A 622 7.49 3.63 -18.03
CA ARG A 622 6.25 2.84 -18.08
C ARG A 622 5.24 3.45 -19.03
N CYS A 623 5.08 4.78 -18.99
CA CYS A 623 4.22 5.50 -19.94
C CYS A 623 4.68 5.29 -21.38
N SER A 624 6.00 5.35 -21.63
CA SER A 624 6.59 5.10 -22.95
C SER A 624 6.32 3.67 -23.43
N GLN A 625 6.57 2.67 -22.58
CA GLN A 625 6.30 1.26 -22.89
C GLN A 625 4.82 1.05 -23.25
N VAL A 626 3.91 1.45 -22.36
CA VAL A 626 2.47 1.23 -22.53
C VAL A 626 1.95 1.92 -23.79
N LEU A 627 2.37 3.16 -24.06
CA LEU A 627 2.04 3.85 -25.30
C LEU A 627 2.50 3.04 -26.52
N ALA A 628 3.75 2.57 -26.54
CA ALA A 628 4.30 1.82 -27.66
C ALA A 628 3.54 0.50 -27.90
N LEU A 629 3.19 -0.21 -26.83
CA LEU A 629 2.41 -1.45 -26.88
C LEU A 629 1.01 -1.22 -27.44
N TYR A 630 0.27 -0.23 -26.93
CA TYR A 630 -1.08 0.08 -27.43
C TYR A 630 -1.06 0.62 -28.87
N GLU A 631 -0.06 1.43 -29.24
CA GLU A 631 0.08 1.88 -30.63
C GLU A 631 0.35 0.71 -31.57
N TYR A 632 1.21 -0.24 -31.17
CA TYR A 632 1.45 -1.46 -31.96
C TYR A 632 0.14 -2.21 -32.14
N VAL A 633 -0.56 -2.46 -31.03
CA VAL A 633 -1.77 -3.28 -31.00
C VAL A 633 -2.91 -2.68 -31.82
N ALA A 634 -3.11 -1.37 -31.74
CA ALA A 634 -4.24 -0.68 -32.33
C ALA A 634 -4.00 -0.19 -33.77
N LEU A 635 -2.76 0.17 -34.11
CA LEU A 635 -2.44 0.88 -35.36
C LEU A 635 -1.67 0.04 -36.39
N CYS A 636 -1.15 -1.14 -36.02
CA CYS A 636 -0.29 -1.91 -36.90
C CYS A 636 -0.99 -3.14 -37.47
N SER A 637 -0.60 -3.48 -38.70
CA SER A 637 -0.85 -4.81 -39.26
C SER A 637 0.22 -5.79 -38.75
N PRO A 638 -0.05 -7.11 -38.71
CA PRO A 638 0.94 -8.11 -38.35
C PRO A 638 2.22 -7.96 -39.19
N GLY A 639 3.39 -7.90 -38.55
CA GLY A 639 4.69 -7.72 -39.19
C GLY A 639 5.08 -6.27 -39.55
N GLU A 640 4.19 -5.30 -39.35
CA GLU A 640 4.48 -3.87 -39.50
C GLU A 640 4.87 -3.24 -38.15
N CYS A 641 5.46 -2.04 -38.17
CA CYS A 641 5.77 -1.25 -36.97
C CYS A 641 6.70 -1.90 -35.93
N ASN A 642 7.67 -2.72 -36.34
CA ASN A 642 8.66 -3.31 -35.42
C ASN A 642 9.40 -2.25 -34.57
N SER A 643 9.48 -1.01 -35.05
CA SER A 643 10.02 0.12 -34.29
C SER A 643 9.24 0.46 -33.01
N ARG A 644 7.91 0.22 -32.97
CA ARG A 644 7.10 0.41 -31.76
C ARG A 644 7.40 -0.65 -30.72
N LEU A 645 7.47 -1.93 -31.12
CA LEU A 645 7.91 -3.00 -30.23
C LEU A 645 9.34 -2.76 -29.72
N ALA A 646 10.24 -2.30 -30.61
CA ALA A 646 11.59 -1.93 -30.23
C ALA A 646 11.64 -0.79 -29.20
N ALA A 647 10.76 0.22 -29.33
CA ALA A 647 10.62 1.27 -28.32
C ALA A 647 10.13 0.72 -26.97
N GLY A 648 9.16 -0.21 -26.98
CA GLY A 648 8.73 -0.94 -25.78
C GLY A 648 9.89 -1.69 -25.11
N ARG A 649 10.64 -2.49 -25.88
CA ARG A 649 11.83 -3.21 -25.39
C ARG A 649 12.92 -2.27 -24.85
N ALA A 650 13.14 -1.13 -25.51
CA ALA A 650 14.09 -0.12 -25.05
C ALA A 650 13.68 0.46 -23.69
N ALA A 651 12.39 0.72 -23.48
CA ALA A 651 11.87 1.18 -22.20
C ALA A 651 12.07 0.12 -21.09
N VAL A 652 11.81 -1.16 -21.37
CA VAL A 652 12.06 -2.26 -20.42
C VAL A 652 13.55 -2.36 -20.06
N ARG A 653 14.46 -2.29 -21.04
CA ARG A 653 15.91 -2.33 -20.78
C ARG A 653 16.39 -1.15 -19.94
N ALA A 654 15.92 0.06 -20.26
CA ALA A 654 16.25 1.26 -19.49
C ALA A 654 15.73 1.16 -18.04
N ALA A 655 14.51 0.65 -17.86
CA ALA A 655 13.95 0.42 -16.53
C ALA A 655 14.74 -0.64 -15.77
N GLN A 656 15.17 -1.73 -16.43
CA GLN A 656 15.96 -2.78 -15.79
C GLN A 656 17.30 -2.25 -15.29
N ALA A 657 17.99 -1.44 -16.10
CA ALA A 657 19.25 -0.82 -15.70
C ALA A 657 19.07 0.03 -14.43
N LEU A 658 17.98 0.79 -14.36
CA LEU A 658 17.66 1.67 -13.23
C LEU A 658 17.33 0.88 -11.95
N VAL A 659 16.48 -0.14 -12.07
CA VAL A 659 16.08 -1.00 -10.95
C VAL A 659 17.26 -1.80 -10.41
N SER A 660 18.10 -2.36 -11.29
CA SER A 660 19.32 -3.06 -10.90
C SER A 660 20.32 -2.14 -10.20
N ALA A 661 20.51 -0.92 -10.70
CA ALA A 661 21.36 0.08 -10.04
C ALA A 661 20.86 0.42 -8.63
N ARG A 662 19.54 0.46 -8.44
CA ARG A 662 18.92 0.82 -7.16
C ARG A 662 18.85 -0.32 -6.14
N ALA A 663 18.97 -1.59 -6.55
CA ALA A 663 18.87 -2.74 -5.65
C ALA A 663 19.84 -2.68 -4.45
N GLY A 664 21.05 -2.14 -4.65
CA GLY A 664 22.03 -1.91 -3.57
C GLY A 664 21.76 -0.69 -2.69
N HIS A 665 20.76 0.11 -3.03
CA HIS A 665 20.39 1.37 -2.39
C HIS A 665 18.94 1.31 -1.88
N MET A 666 18.47 0.14 -1.42
CA MET A 666 17.15 0.00 -0.79
C MET A 666 17.20 0.00 0.74
N GLY A 667 18.38 -0.14 1.35
CA GLY A 667 18.55 -0.11 2.81
C GLY A 667 18.15 -1.41 3.47
N LEU A 668 18.02 -2.47 2.68
CA LEU A 668 17.64 -3.81 3.15
C LEU A 668 18.80 -4.52 3.85
N GLU A 669 20.01 -3.95 3.83
CA GLU A 669 21.20 -4.50 4.47
C GLU A 669 21.01 -4.70 5.98
N VAL A 670 20.16 -3.89 6.60
CA VAL A 670 19.85 -3.96 8.03
C VAL A 670 18.94 -5.13 8.41
N LEU A 671 18.30 -5.78 7.43
CA LEU A 671 17.45 -6.96 7.66
C LEU A 671 18.28 -8.24 7.85
N GLY A 672 19.55 -8.25 7.43
CA GLY A 672 20.35 -9.47 7.24
C GLY A 672 20.14 -10.08 5.85
N ASP A 673 21.10 -10.90 5.41
CA ASP A 673 21.13 -11.44 4.04
C ASP A 673 19.87 -12.26 3.73
N ASP A 674 19.45 -13.15 4.62
CA ASP A 674 18.33 -14.04 4.35
C ASP A 674 16.98 -13.31 4.28
N ALA A 675 16.72 -12.38 5.20
CA ALA A 675 15.51 -11.55 5.15
C ALA A 675 15.51 -10.63 3.93
N LYS A 676 16.67 -10.11 3.52
CA LYS A 676 16.83 -9.36 2.27
C LYS A 676 16.50 -10.22 1.04
N HIS A 677 16.98 -11.47 0.99
CA HIS A 677 16.63 -12.41 -0.09
C HIS A 677 15.12 -12.64 -0.15
N MET A 678 14.45 -12.82 1.00
CA MET A 678 12.99 -12.99 1.07
C MET A 678 12.19 -11.79 0.55
N VAL A 679 12.78 -10.59 0.56
CA VAL A 679 12.15 -9.37 0.01
C VAL A 679 12.35 -9.25 -1.50
N LEU A 680 13.52 -9.65 -2.01
CA LEU A 680 13.95 -9.40 -3.39
C LEU A 680 13.68 -10.55 -4.36
N GLU A 681 13.57 -11.79 -3.86
CA GLU A 681 13.61 -12.98 -4.70
C GLU A 681 12.28 -13.71 -4.78
N TRP A 682 12.17 -14.58 -5.78
CA TRP A 682 11.17 -15.63 -5.77
C TRP A 682 11.52 -16.63 -4.68
N SER A 683 10.72 -16.62 -3.65
CA SER A 683 10.78 -17.60 -2.58
C SER A 683 9.35 -17.87 -2.20
N ARG A 684 9.02 -19.10 -1.79
CA ARG A 684 7.72 -19.39 -1.21
C ARG A 684 7.79 -19.12 0.30
N PRO A 685 7.54 -17.89 0.79
CA PRO A 685 7.47 -17.67 2.22
C PRO A 685 6.29 -18.47 2.78
N VAL A 686 6.55 -19.11 3.91
CA VAL A 686 5.61 -19.05 5.02
C VAL A 686 5.88 -17.68 5.67
N PRO A 687 4.91 -16.83 6.03
CA PRO A 687 3.48 -17.12 6.21
C PRO A 687 2.51 -16.49 5.21
N THR A 688 2.93 -15.72 4.20
CA THR A 688 1.97 -15.05 3.28
C THR A 688 1.39 -16.01 2.23
N ALA A 689 0.31 -15.60 1.54
CA ALA A 689 -0.24 -16.35 0.41
C ALA A 689 0.53 -16.16 -0.91
N TYR A 690 1.58 -15.35 -0.91
CA TYR A 690 2.36 -15.01 -2.11
C TYR A 690 3.63 -15.86 -2.17
N SER A 691 3.98 -16.32 -3.37
CA SER A 691 5.16 -17.16 -3.62
C SER A 691 6.38 -16.35 -4.07
N TYR A 692 6.45 -15.06 -3.70
CA TYR A 692 7.52 -14.16 -4.09
C TYR A 692 7.65 -13.02 -3.07
N GLY A 693 8.86 -12.43 -2.97
CA GLY A 693 9.12 -11.30 -2.10
C GLY A 693 8.47 -9.99 -2.54
N TYR A 694 8.31 -9.05 -1.60
CA TYR A 694 7.68 -7.75 -1.83
C TYR A 694 8.19 -6.99 -3.07
N LEU A 695 9.50 -7.02 -3.32
CA LEU A 695 10.14 -6.29 -4.41
C LEU A 695 10.47 -7.15 -5.63
N TRP A 696 10.26 -8.47 -5.58
CA TRP A 696 10.63 -9.36 -6.68
C TRP A 696 10.02 -8.93 -8.02
N ALA A 697 8.71 -8.65 -8.05
CA ALA A 697 8.02 -8.24 -9.29
C ALA A 697 8.57 -6.90 -9.84
N ALA A 698 8.95 -5.99 -8.94
CA ALA A 698 9.56 -4.72 -9.30
C ALA A 698 11.00 -4.91 -9.83
N GLN A 699 11.80 -5.73 -9.14
CA GLN A 699 13.21 -6.01 -9.45
C GLN A 699 13.40 -6.72 -10.79
N THR A 700 12.51 -7.68 -11.07
CA THR A 700 12.51 -8.43 -12.34
C THR A 700 11.73 -7.71 -13.44
N LEU A 701 11.05 -6.61 -13.10
CA LEU A 701 10.09 -5.92 -13.96
C LEU A 701 9.04 -6.87 -14.55
N PHE A 702 8.59 -7.82 -13.73
CA PHE A 702 7.73 -8.93 -14.12
C PHE A 702 6.56 -8.48 -15.00
N TYR A 703 5.77 -7.52 -14.54
CA TYR A 703 4.60 -7.01 -15.26
C TYR A 703 4.95 -6.31 -16.57
N TRP A 704 6.11 -5.65 -16.64
CA TRP A 704 6.57 -4.98 -17.84
C TRP A 704 6.94 -6.00 -18.92
N ARG A 705 7.72 -7.02 -18.54
CA ARG A 705 8.13 -8.11 -19.43
C ARG A 705 6.93 -8.91 -19.91
N ARG A 706 6.01 -9.20 -19.00
CA ARG A 706 4.77 -9.90 -19.30
C ARG A 706 3.91 -9.13 -20.31
N ASP A 707 3.69 -7.82 -20.11
CA ASP A 707 2.90 -7.02 -21.06
C ASP A 707 3.56 -6.97 -22.44
N GLN A 708 4.90 -6.86 -22.47
CA GLN A 708 5.67 -6.91 -23.71
C GLN A 708 5.47 -8.25 -24.42
N GLU A 709 5.62 -9.36 -23.72
CA GLU A 709 5.48 -10.72 -24.26
C GLU A 709 4.06 -11.01 -24.74
N ILE A 710 3.03 -10.55 -24.01
CA ILE A 710 1.63 -10.63 -24.45
C ILE A 710 1.48 -9.98 -25.82
N VAL A 711 2.12 -8.83 -26.01
CA VAL A 711 1.99 -8.05 -27.24
C VAL A 711 2.85 -8.61 -28.39
N GLU A 712 4.05 -9.10 -28.10
CA GLU A 712 4.96 -9.63 -29.12
C GLU A 712 4.54 -11.01 -29.63
N SER A 713 4.04 -11.85 -28.73
CA SER A 713 3.66 -13.24 -29.03
C SER A 713 2.15 -13.42 -29.24
N GLU A 714 1.40 -12.31 -29.38
CA GLU A 714 -0.05 -12.28 -29.56
C GLU A 714 -0.82 -13.19 -28.55
N ILE A 715 -0.38 -13.19 -27.29
CA ILE A 715 -0.87 -14.12 -26.29
C ILE A 715 -2.32 -13.80 -25.93
N VAL A 716 -3.14 -14.86 -25.92
CA VAL A 716 -4.58 -14.76 -25.67
C VAL A 716 -5.06 -15.47 -24.42
N ASP A 717 -4.16 -16.17 -23.74
CA ASP A 717 -4.48 -16.74 -22.45
C ASP A 717 -4.52 -15.61 -21.41
N PRO A 718 -5.69 -15.27 -20.83
CA PRO A 718 -5.75 -14.27 -19.77
C PRO A 718 -4.86 -14.67 -18.57
N CYS A 719 -4.66 -15.97 -18.37
CA CYS A 719 -3.88 -16.54 -17.28
C CYS A 719 -2.41 -16.82 -17.63
N PHE A 720 -1.94 -16.44 -18.81
CA PHE A 720 -0.52 -16.49 -19.17
C PHE A 720 0.32 -15.96 -18.02
N GLY A 721 1.44 -16.57 -17.62
CA GLY A 721 2.32 -16.05 -16.56
C GLY A 721 1.66 -15.63 -15.23
N THR A 722 0.48 -16.12 -14.86
CA THR A 722 -0.16 -15.77 -13.57
C THR A 722 0.82 -16.06 -12.43
N ILE A 723 0.92 -15.16 -11.45
CA ILE A 723 1.82 -15.34 -10.28
C ILE A 723 1.06 -15.54 -8.97
N ASN A 724 -0.23 -15.23 -9.00
CA ASN A 724 -1.16 -15.32 -7.90
C ASN A 724 -1.86 -16.68 -7.87
N ASP A 725 -1.83 -17.39 -6.73
CA ASP A 725 -2.61 -18.61 -6.56
C ASP A 725 -4.01 -18.26 -6.00
N PRO A 726 -5.10 -18.49 -6.76
CA PRO A 726 -6.46 -18.19 -6.29
C PRO A 726 -6.89 -19.04 -5.09
N VAL A 727 -6.30 -20.21 -4.88
CA VAL A 727 -6.55 -21.06 -3.71
C VAL A 727 -5.95 -20.42 -2.46
N GLU A 728 -4.72 -19.95 -2.55
CA GLU A 728 -4.04 -19.29 -1.43
C GLU A 728 -4.63 -17.89 -1.15
N LEU A 729 -5.07 -17.18 -2.20
CA LEU A 729 -5.62 -15.83 -2.07
C LEU A 729 -7.10 -15.77 -1.66
N GLY A 730 -7.94 -16.74 -2.03
CA GLY A 730 -9.40 -16.62 -1.85
C GLY A 730 -10.16 -17.90 -1.52
N LEU A 731 -9.72 -19.08 -1.98
CA LEU A 731 -10.46 -20.33 -1.79
C LEU A 731 -9.87 -21.15 -0.63
N SER A 732 -10.55 -21.06 0.53
CA SER A 732 -10.39 -21.96 1.69
C SER A 732 -9.14 -21.81 2.57
N GLY A 733 -8.79 -20.58 2.97
CA GLY A 733 -7.93 -20.35 4.15
C GLY A 733 -6.54 -20.97 4.02
N GLY A 734 -5.90 -20.79 2.86
CA GLY A 734 -4.64 -21.43 2.51
C GLY A 734 -4.79 -22.88 2.09
N GLY A 735 -5.88 -23.22 1.41
CA GLY A 735 -6.08 -24.50 0.73
C GLY A 735 -5.87 -25.76 1.57
N GLY A 736 -6.54 -25.91 2.72
CA GLY A 736 -6.41 -27.13 3.56
C GLY A 736 -6.42 -28.43 2.73
N PRO A 737 -5.82 -29.55 3.18
CA PRO A 737 -5.32 -30.65 2.32
C PRO A 737 -6.25 -31.14 1.21
N TRP A 738 -7.57 -31.12 1.43
CA TRP A 738 -8.57 -31.43 0.41
C TRP A 738 -8.61 -30.43 -0.75
N ALA A 739 -8.51 -29.12 -0.49
CA ALA A 739 -8.51 -28.08 -1.51
C ALA A 739 -7.21 -28.11 -2.34
N ARG A 740 -6.05 -28.30 -1.70
CA ARG A 740 -4.78 -28.57 -2.41
C ARG A 740 -4.81 -29.87 -3.21
N TRP A 741 -5.40 -30.94 -2.67
CA TRP A 741 -5.63 -32.17 -3.42
C TRP A 741 -6.58 -31.96 -4.60
N ALA A 742 -7.69 -31.23 -4.40
CA ALA A 742 -8.65 -30.92 -5.45
C ALA A 742 -8.04 -30.01 -6.52
N GLN A 743 -7.20 -29.05 -6.15
CA GLN A 743 -6.40 -28.23 -7.07
C GLN A 743 -5.42 -29.10 -7.84
N SER A 744 -4.66 -29.98 -7.17
CA SER A 744 -3.72 -30.90 -7.83
C SER A 744 -4.43 -31.89 -8.76
N ALA A 745 -5.58 -32.40 -8.34
CA ALA A 745 -6.44 -33.26 -9.15
C ALA A 745 -7.03 -32.49 -10.34
N ALA A 746 -7.51 -31.26 -10.14
CA ALA A 746 -8.03 -30.39 -11.19
C ALA A 746 -6.93 -30.00 -12.18
N GLN A 747 -5.73 -29.61 -11.71
CA GLN A 747 -4.56 -29.37 -12.55
C GLN A 747 -4.23 -30.62 -13.37
N THR A 748 -4.21 -31.81 -12.76
CA THR A 748 -3.93 -33.08 -13.44
C THR A 748 -5.01 -33.47 -14.46
N LEU A 749 -6.29 -33.21 -14.15
CA LEU A 749 -7.41 -33.43 -15.06
C LEU A 749 -7.41 -32.43 -16.24
N LEU A 750 -7.13 -31.15 -15.98
CA LEU A 750 -7.15 -30.06 -16.96
C LEU A 750 -5.87 -29.98 -17.82
N SER A 751 -4.75 -30.52 -17.32
CA SER A 751 -3.49 -30.66 -18.07
C SER A 751 -3.43 -31.93 -18.92
N ASN A 752 -4.41 -32.83 -18.81
CA ASN A 752 -4.51 -34.00 -19.66
C ASN A 752 -4.78 -33.56 -21.11
N ARG A 753 -4.05 -34.12 -22.08
CA ARG A 753 -4.13 -33.79 -23.52
C ARG A 753 -5.54 -33.82 -24.11
N ILE A 754 -6.47 -34.54 -23.50
CA ILE A 754 -7.87 -34.64 -23.93
C ILE A 754 -8.69 -33.40 -23.52
N TRP A 755 -8.30 -32.71 -22.44
CA TRP A 755 -9.03 -31.63 -21.80
C TRP A 755 -8.19 -30.35 -21.69
N HIS A 756 -7.36 -30.02 -22.70
CA HIS A 756 -6.61 -28.77 -22.76
C HIS A 756 -7.56 -27.57 -22.59
N ALA A 757 -7.80 -27.20 -21.34
CA ALA A 757 -8.53 -26.04 -20.93
C ALA A 757 -7.49 -25.01 -20.55
N GLU A 758 -7.56 -23.84 -21.18
CA GLU A 758 -6.73 -22.65 -20.90
C GLU A 758 -6.82 -22.16 -19.44
N LEU A 759 -7.48 -22.89 -18.54
CA LEU A 759 -7.72 -22.52 -17.15
C LEU A 759 -6.70 -23.13 -16.17
N SER A 760 -5.91 -24.13 -16.56
CA SER A 760 -4.90 -24.70 -15.65
C SER A 760 -3.77 -23.72 -15.33
N SER A 761 -3.46 -22.78 -16.24
CA SER A 761 -2.49 -21.69 -16.02
C SER A 761 -2.96 -20.67 -14.98
N CYS A 762 -4.26 -20.61 -14.69
CA CYS A 762 -4.82 -19.70 -13.68
C CYS A 762 -4.61 -20.18 -12.23
N LEU A 763 -4.14 -21.40 -12.01
CA LEU A 763 -4.07 -22.02 -10.68
C LEU A 763 -2.75 -21.76 -9.93
N GLY A 764 -2.06 -20.67 -10.27
CA GLY A 764 -0.78 -20.25 -9.66
C GLY A 764 0.42 -21.09 -10.12
N PRO A 765 1.62 -20.50 -10.27
CA PRO A 765 2.80 -21.22 -10.73
C PRO A 765 3.50 -21.91 -9.55
N ARG A 766 4.01 -23.13 -9.76
CA ARG A 766 4.80 -23.84 -8.74
C ARG A 766 6.26 -23.38 -8.69
N GLU A 767 6.76 -22.82 -9.77
CA GLU A 767 8.13 -22.36 -9.92
C GLU A 767 8.12 -20.88 -10.29
N GLU A 768 9.28 -20.23 -10.17
CA GLU A 768 9.43 -18.85 -10.62
C GLU A 768 9.04 -18.72 -12.10
N PRO A 769 8.05 -17.90 -12.43
CA PRO A 769 7.66 -17.67 -13.81
C PRO A 769 8.72 -16.83 -14.50
N LYS A 770 9.17 -17.29 -15.67
CA LYS A 770 10.14 -16.59 -16.51
C LYS A 770 9.44 -16.04 -17.75
N PRO A 771 8.91 -14.80 -17.72
CA PRO A 771 8.43 -14.16 -18.94
C PRO A 771 9.60 -14.01 -19.93
N GLY A 772 9.35 -14.39 -21.19
CA GLY A 772 10.32 -14.86 -22.20
C GLY A 772 11.41 -13.92 -22.73
N LEU A 773 11.89 -12.95 -21.95
CA LEU A 773 12.92 -12.00 -22.41
C LEU A 773 14.37 -12.43 -22.13
N ASP A 774 14.60 -13.58 -21.48
CA ASP A 774 15.95 -14.14 -21.27
C ASP A 774 16.62 -14.59 -22.58
N HIS A 775 15.87 -14.65 -23.69
CA HIS A 775 16.39 -14.96 -25.03
C HIS A 775 16.96 -13.74 -25.78
N TYR A 776 16.94 -12.55 -25.18
CA TYR A 776 17.41 -11.30 -25.77
C TYR A 776 18.59 -10.71 -24.99
N GLU A 777 19.53 -11.56 -24.56
CA GLU A 777 20.90 -11.05 -24.38
C GLU A 777 21.37 -10.50 -25.74
N PRO A 778 22.05 -9.34 -25.76
CA PRO A 778 22.56 -8.82 -27.02
C PRO A 778 23.50 -9.88 -27.60
N GLU A 779 23.25 -10.32 -28.83
CA GLU A 779 24.34 -10.90 -29.61
C GLU A 779 25.47 -9.87 -29.60
N GLU A 780 26.64 -10.26 -29.09
CA GLU A 780 27.88 -9.49 -29.18
C GLU A 780 28.17 -9.26 -30.68
N GLY A 781 27.59 -8.23 -31.29
CA GLY A 781 27.66 -8.09 -32.75
C GLY A 781 27.09 -6.84 -33.39
N GLU A 782 26.11 -6.15 -32.81
CA GLU A 782 25.53 -4.93 -33.42
C GLU A 782 26.01 -3.64 -32.72
N GLU A 783 27.29 -3.32 -32.91
CA GLU A 783 27.76 -1.92 -32.85
C GLU A 783 27.26 -1.21 -34.12
N GLY A 784 26.14 -0.50 -34.05
CA GLY A 784 25.71 0.31 -35.19
C GLY A 784 24.29 0.84 -35.13
N GLU A 785 23.99 1.69 -34.16
CA GLU A 785 23.23 2.95 -34.32
C GLU A 785 22.87 3.46 -32.92
N GLU A 786 23.47 4.60 -32.53
CA GLU A 786 23.04 5.33 -31.34
C GLU A 786 21.54 5.65 -31.47
N PRO A 787 20.70 5.34 -30.46
CA PRO A 787 19.34 5.82 -30.46
C PRO A 787 19.39 7.35 -30.37
N VAL A 788 18.79 8.02 -31.36
CA VAL A 788 18.51 9.45 -31.30
C VAL A 788 17.54 9.67 -30.15
N VAL A 789 18.09 9.97 -28.98
CA VAL A 789 17.36 10.59 -27.87
C VAL A 789 17.05 12.01 -28.33
N VAL A 790 15.83 12.23 -28.83
CA VAL A 790 15.29 13.58 -28.90
C VAL A 790 14.99 13.99 -27.46
N LEU A 791 15.93 14.72 -26.87
CA LEU A 791 15.79 15.40 -25.57
C LEU A 791 14.66 16.43 -25.58
#